data_AF-A0A2R7KWJ0-F1
#
_entry.id   AF-A0A2R7KWJ0-F1
#
_cell.length_a   1.000
_cell.length_b   1.000
_cell.length_c   1.000
_cell.angle_alpha   90.00
_cell.angle_beta   90.00
_cell.angle_gamma   90.00
#
_symmetry.space_group_name_H-M   'P 1'
#
loop_
_entity.id
_entity.type
_entity.pdbx_description
1 polymer ?
#
loop_
_entity_poly.entity_id
_entity_poly.type
_entity_poly.pdbx_seq_one_letter_code
_entity_poly.pdbx_strand_id
1 'polypeptide(L)'
;MRCSKFIFLLLLLSGFSKVFSQTLTVNSNADSGQGTLRAALESIPATNTANSYVIKFNLSGSATDANRTIRLRSALPVIPSNVVIDGSSQNWPALGVSGAKVILEPEFPGSNFSGLRIGQYQTNNLQTKGVEIYGLYLRNFATITSLQNLNTNQGSGIVIDYRANNIKIGAPGKGNVICGNINGILIQNSTYYDVNPLTDISIQSNLIGMMYDGYTANPNMTGISASLYDCALTVGGDNTGEGNVISANQYNLNINRYNYYTSTGRFNINIIGNKIGTDYTGTKDYHELPLFLSSSSLEIYGIKLNAQSTNLFVRNNIISGNRTWGVAIANADFTLTGNSIGTGVSGTEELGNGGGIRIEDGATGNIGGPTPAETNRIGYNGYGIESVSSKPVKITRNSMFCNRIFGIGKALNNFQPYVQILKKLPGSVSGRATPNATIELFYTQNCQGFCEGKTYIGTIPAGSDGRWQYIGAINGSVTATASLLNATTSPFSTTALLENEAIIEPVTCVANGSITIPEPREGITFTWNKIINNIRTPLGHEQKITNLDVGSYEVIIDDGCKSTSQVFEVKDQKLTIPEIEPVNPQCGQRSFTFKANVFRGKGFIRYEWYDAQDKVAEGQSVNLPEGSYKVTVTDEAGCKQESVFLTVKRKPAPIFDFNAIGITNAACGKQNGSIKNIKVTDLTGTASYQWYTYDQRKGVIGLPIAGQNSLDLENVAGDFYYILEISDQGTCSPVRTQPIYIPVYNSVSISPGQITHVTCSGNNGAIEQVIIGEANLYEWFDASGQSIGGIKNYDPATPPSLKNLSPGTYRLVASNSNTPCTDSRLYVVTQIPKTEFNFNPSVQPATCDQDNGSIILSYNPGSQHPTRYKWVESGLFTEITGTDSELRNLKPGSYMLFTYDINGCETTFGPYVINKIPLLIIEPSSGKAANDGCSLSRGSVTGIVVHGGIEPYSFSWKNEAGELVQTTQQLINVPAGKYQLTLKDNTSCGLATSEWFTIENPPFIIPVPVVKDLRTCYATEIMLPVVAPEEGTYQLFSNLDDEMPTLETSNGKFIFKIAKTADYFIRRRLGSCVSNFTKVHVEVTNDNLEVMNTMTPNGDGLNDTWVIKGLPEHSDYNIKLYTRSGQLVYESIGKYTKPFDGNFRGKELPAGVYYFKIDLRADCNPLGGSLTLLR
;
A
#
# COMPACT_ATOMS: atom_id res chain seq x y z
N MET A 1 -51.82 -63.76 -8.03
CA MET A 1 -51.24 -62.98 -6.90
C MET A 1 -50.18 -63.69 -6.05
N ARG A 2 -49.74 -64.94 -6.33
CA ARG A 2 -48.65 -65.61 -5.57
C ARG A 2 -47.28 -65.72 -6.28
N CYS A 3 -47.19 -65.59 -7.61
CA CYS A 3 -45.87 -65.54 -8.30
C CYS A 3 -45.15 -64.17 -8.19
N SER A 4 -45.89 -63.07 -8.07
CA SER A 4 -45.30 -61.71 -8.01
C SER A 4 -44.51 -61.48 -6.70
N LYS A 5 -44.94 -62.06 -5.57
CA LYS A 5 -44.22 -61.92 -4.28
C LYS A 5 -42.95 -62.77 -4.20
N PHE A 6 -42.89 -63.90 -4.91
CA PHE A 6 -41.69 -64.75 -4.95
C PHE A 6 -40.61 -64.16 -5.86
N ILE A 7 -41.00 -63.53 -6.98
CA ILE A 7 -40.08 -62.80 -7.86
C ILE A 7 -39.57 -61.52 -7.19
N PHE A 8 -40.40 -60.84 -6.39
CA PHE A 8 -39.96 -59.68 -5.60
C PHE A 8 -38.98 -60.06 -4.47
N LEU A 9 -39.17 -61.23 -3.84
CA LEU A 9 -38.24 -61.76 -2.84
C LEU A 9 -36.92 -62.26 -3.46
N LEU A 10 -36.97 -62.89 -4.65
CA LEU A 10 -35.76 -63.27 -5.41
C LEU A 10 -35.01 -62.05 -5.96
N LEU A 11 -35.69 -60.97 -6.35
CA LEU A 11 -35.08 -59.69 -6.76
C LEU A 11 -34.48 -58.92 -5.56
N LEU A 12 -35.09 -59.00 -4.37
CA LEU A 12 -34.53 -58.46 -3.13
C LEU A 12 -33.34 -59.28 -2.61
N LEU A 13 -33.27 -60.58 -2.90
CA LEU A 13 -32.14 -61.45 -2.55
C LEU A 13 -31.00 -61.46 -3.58
N SER A 14 -31.24 -60.97 -4.81
CA SER A 14 -30.21 -60.85 -5.87
C SER A 14 -29.63 -59.43 -6.02
N GLY A 15 -30.10 -58.45 -5.25
CA GLY A 15 -29.60 -57.07 -5.25
C GLY A 15 -28.51 -56.74 -4.21
N PHE A 16 -28.13 -57.68 -3.34
CA PHE A 16 -27.07 -57.49 -2.35
C PHE A 16 -25.83 -58.32 -2.71
N SER A 17 -25.13 -57.94 -3.78
CA SER A 17 -23.70 -58.20 -3.84
C SER A 17 -23.05 -57.39 -2.71
N LYS A 18 -22.95 -57.98 -1.51
CA LYS A 18 -21.99 -57.54 -0.51
C LYS A 18 -20.61 -57.59 -1.18
N VAL A 19 -20.15 -56.44 -1.66
CA VAL A 19 -18.75 -56.24 -2.03
C VAL A 19 -17.96 -56.44 -0.75
N PHE A 20 -17.40 -57.65 -0.56
CA PHE A 20 -16.56 -57.95 0.59
C PHE A 20 -15.28 -57.12 0.46
N SER A 21 -15.02 -56.28 1.46
CA SER A 21 -13.77 -55.54 1.55
C SER A 21 -12.63 -56.53 1.83
N GLN A 22 -11.62 -56.57 0.96
CA GLN A 22 -10.49 -57.49 1.09
C GLN A 22 -9.46 -56.91 2.06
N THR A 23 -9.07 -57.69 3.08
CA THR A 23 -8.05 -57.24 4.05
C THR A 23 -6.68 -57.80 3.69
N LEU A 24 -5.71 -56.91 3.50
CA LEU A 24 -4.30 -57.23 3.31
C LEU A 24 -3.54 -56.91 4.60
N THR A 25 -2.69 -57.84 5.07
CA THR A 25 -1.93 -57.64 6.32
C THR A 25 -0.45 -57.45 6.03
N VAL A 26 0.10 -56.33 6.47
CA VAL A 26 1.54 -56.02 6.46
C VAL A 26 2.15 -56.54 7.76
N ASN A 27 3.05 -57.52 7.65
CA ASN A 27 3.72 -58.16 8.80
C ASN A 27 5.25 -58.04 8.76
N SER A 28 5.80 -57.42 7.71
CA SER A 28 7.21 -57.13 7.54
C SER A 28 7.45 -55.62 7.45
N ASN A 29 8.48 -55.14 8.15
CA ASN A 29 8.93 -53.75 8.08
C ASN A 29 10.02 -53.50 7.01
N ALA A 30 10.29 -54.48 6.15
CA ALA A 30 11.18 -54.31 5.00
C ALA A 30 10.53 -53.44 3.90
N ASP A 31 11.36 -52.85 3.03
CA ASP A 31 10.90 -52.04 1.87
C ASP A 31 10.14 -52.86 0.82
N SER A 32 10.56 -54.11 0.58
CA SER A 32 10.04 -54.99 -0.47
C SER A 32 10.10 -56.46 -0.07
N GLY A 33 9.39 -57.31 -0.82
CA GLY A 33 9.22 -58.73 -0.53
C GLY A 33 7.86 -59.06 0.10
N GLN A 34 7.57 -60.34 0.27
CA GLN A 34 6.28 -60.82 0.78
C GLN A 34 5.99 -60.23 2.17
N GLY A 35 4.74 -59.81 2.40
CA GLY A 35 4.29 -59.28 3.69
C GLY A 35 4.65 -57.82 3.97
N THR A 36 5.30 -57.13 3.02
CA THR A 36 5.61 -55.69 3.10
C THR A 36 4.44 -54.82 2.62
N LEU A 37 4.47 -53.53 2.98
CA LEU A 37 3.50 -52.54 2.49
C LEU A 37 3.54 -52.41 0.95
N ARG A 38 4.75 -52.46 0.36
CA ARG A 38 4.93 -52.41 -1.09
C ARG A 38 4.23 -53.58 -1.78
N ALA A 39 4.47 -54.80 -1.32
CA ALA A 39 3.81 -56.00 -1.86
C ALA A 39 2.28 -55.96 -1.69
N ALA A 40 1.78 -55.41 -0.57
CA ALA A 40 0.35 -55.21 -0.38
C ALA A 40 -0.23 -54.26 -1.43
N LEU A 41 0.41 -53.12 -1.69
CA LEU A 41 -0.03 -52.16 -2.71
C LEU A 41 0.06 -52.73 -4.13
N GLU A 42 1.14 -53.46 -4.47
CA GLU A 42 1.32 -54.11 -5.77
C GLU A 42 0.28 -55.20 -6.06
N SER A 43 -0.27 -55.82 -5.02
CA SER A 43 -1.34 -56.82 -5.16
C SER A 43 -2.71 -56.24 -5.50
N ILE A 44 -2.89 -54.92 -5.34
CA ILE A 44 -4.16 -54.25 -5.63
C ILE A 44 -4.19 -53.84 -7.11
N PRO A 45 -5.25 -54.19 -7.87
CA PRO A 45 -5.36 -53.77 -9.26
C PRO A 45 -5.32 -52.24 -9.43
N ALA A 46 -4.52 -51.76 -10.38
CA ALA A 46 -4.31 -50.34 -10.63
C ALA A 46 -5.51 -49.62 -11.31
N THR A 47 -6.51 -50.36 -11.81
CA THR A 47 -7.71 -49.82 -12.46
C THR A 47 -8.93 -49.88 -11.55
N ASN A 48 -9.84 -48.90 -11.70
CA ASN A 48 -11.07 -48.65 -10.91
C ASN A 48 -11.66 -49.92 -10.25
N THR A 49 -11.23 -50.18 -9.01
CA THR A 49 -11.53 -51.41 -8.28
C THR A 49 -13.00 -51.44 -7.89
N ALA A 50 -13.75 -52.43 -8.36
CA ALA A 50 -15.12 -52.65 -7.90
C ALA A 50 -15.18 -53.06 -6.41
N ASN A 51 -14.05 -53.54 -5.86
CA ASN A 51 -13.89 -53.99 -4.48
C ASN A 51 -13.11 -52.96 -3.65
N SER A 52 -13.49 -52.81 -2.37
CA SER A 52 -12.70 -52.06 -1.38
C SER A 52 -11.59 -52.94 -0.81
N TYR A 53 -10.43 -52.33 -0.53
CA TYR A 53 -9.29 -52.98 0.12
C TYR A 53 -8.91 -52.25 1.41
N VAL A 54 -8.60 -53.01 2.46
CA VAL A 54 -8.08 -52.45 3.72
C VAL A 54 -6.71 -53.06 3.99
N ILE A 55 -5.68 -52.23 4.01
CA ILE A 55 -4.33 -52.58 4.42
C ILE A 55 -4.23 -52.35 5.94
N LYS A 56 -4.00 -53.44 6.68
CA LYS A 56 -3.76 -53.44 8.13
C LYS A 56 -2.32 -53.82 8.43
N PHE A 57 -1.84 -53.43 9.60
CA PHE A 57 -0.49 -53.71 10.07
C PHE A 57 -0.53 -54.68 11.25
N ASN A 58 0.35 -55.67 11.21
CA ASN A 58 0.64 -56.62 12.28
C ASN A 58 2.16 -56.91 12.27
N LEU A 59 2.96 -55.84 12.40
CA LEU A 59 4.42 -55.94 12.41
C LEU A 59 4.88 -56.75 13.64
N SER A 60 5.87 -57.61 13.44
CA SER A 60 6.42 -58.47 14.49
C SER A 60 7.47 -57.74 15.35
N GLY A 61 7.71 -58.24 16.57
CA GLY A 61 8.71 -57.71 17.49
C GLY A 61 8.13 -56.92 18.67
N SER A 62 9.01 -56.28 19.43
CA SER A 62 8.65 -55.35 20.52
C SER A 62 8.29 -53.98 19.96
N ALA A 63 7.51 -53.20 20.72
CA ALA A 63 6.97 -51.90 20.34
C ALA A 63 8.01 -50.74 20.27
N THR A 64 9.19 -50.97 19.70
CA THR A 64 10.26 -49.98 19.52
C THR A 64 10.13 -49.24 18.19
N ASP A 65 10.71 -48.04 18.09
CA ASP A 65 10.73 -47.27 16.84
C ASP A 65 11.32 -48.07 15.68
N ALA A 66 12.43 -48.79 15.91
CA ALA A 66 13.07 -49.61 14.88
C ALA A 66 12.14 -50.68 14.27
N ASN A 67 11.30 -51.33 15.09
CA ASN A 67 10.38 -52.36 14.61
C ASN A 67 9.11 -51.78 13.96
N ARG A 68 8.77 -50.53 14.27
CA ARG A 68 7.65 -49.78 13.67
C ARG A 68 8.02 -49.11 12.35
N THR A 69 9.31 -48.92 12.10
CA THR A 69 9.81 -48.19 10.94
C THR A 69 9.94 -49.09 9.72
N ILE A 70 9.24 -48.71 8.66
CA ILE A 70 9.45 -49.19 7.30
C ILE A 70 10.34 -48.18 6.58
N ARG A 71 11.58 -48.57 6.27
CA ARG A 71 12.55 -47.73 5.56
C ARG A 71 12.41 -47.94 4.07
N LEU A 72 11.99 -46.90 3.36
CA LEU A 72 11.73 -46.95 1.93
C LEU A 72 13.01 -46.70 1.14
N ARG A 73 13.31 -47.59 0.18
CA ARG A 73 14.46 -47.43 -0.74
C ARG A 73 14.09 -46.67 -2.01
N SER A 74 12.81 -46.71 -2.36
CA SER A 74 12.24 -46.09 -3.55
C SER A 74 10.79 -45.71 -3.30
N ALA A 75 10.20 -44.92 -4.19
CA ALA A 75 8.78 -44.55 -4.12
C ALA A 75 7.88 -45.78 -3.99
N LEU A 76 6.88 -45.73 -3.10
CA LEU A 76 5.83 -46.74 -3.05
C LEU A 76 4.95 -46.67 -4.32
N PRO A 77 4.31 -47.79 -4.72
CA PRO A 77 3.31 -47.77 -5.78
C PRO A 77 2.21 -46.74 -5.48
N VAL A 78 1.64 -46.16 -6.54
CA VAL A 78 0.50 -45.24 -6.43
C VAL A 78 -0.69 -45.98 -5.80
N ILE A 79 -1.36 -45.32 -4.86
CA ILE A 79 -2.54 -45.86 -4.17
C ILE A 79 -3.75 -45.77 -5.12
N PRO A 80 -4.36 -46.90 -5.52
CA PRO A 80 -5.54 -46.92 -6.38
C PRO A 80 -6.83 -46.58 -5.58
N SER A 81 -7.96 -46.53 -6.29
CA SER A 81 -9.28 -46.27 -5.67
C SER A 81 -9.68 -47.32 -4.63
N ASN A 82 -10.55 -46.91 -3.69
CA ASN A 82 -11.20 -47.74 -2.69
C ASN A 82 -10.24 -48.46 -1.72
N VAL A 83 -9.09 -47.83 -1.42
CA VAL A 83 -8.06 -48.35 -0.51
C VAL A 83 -8.05 -47.59 0.82
N VAL A 84 -8.10 -48.34 1.92
CA VAL A 84 -7.84 -47.82 3.27
C VAL A 84 -6.48 -48.32 3.73
N ILE A 85 -5.58 -47.42 4.13
CA ILE A 85 -4.33 -47.77 4.80
C ILE A 85 -4.46 -47.40 6.28
N ASP A 86 -4.61 -48.41 7.14
CA ASP A 86 -4.87 -48.21 8.57
C ASP A 86 -3.67 -48.63 9.43
N GLY A 87 -2.70 -47.73 9.60
CA GLY A 87 -1.57 -47.88 10.53
C GLY A 87 -2.00 -48.01 11.99
N SER A 88 -3.16 -47.45 12.36
CA SER A 88 -3.69 -47.54 13.73
C SER A 88 -4.11 -48.97 14.12
N SER A 89 -4.26 -49.85 13.13
CA SER A 89 -4.56 -51.27 13.32
C SER A 89 -3.43 -52.06 14.00
N GLN A 90 -2.19 -51.54 14.01
CA GLN A 90 -1.08 -52.18 14.71
C GLN A 90 -1.39 -52.31 16.22
N ASN A 91 -1.12 -53.48 16.80
CA ASN A 91 -1.47 -53.77 18.20
C ASN A 91 -0.45 -53.23 19.23
N TRP A 92 0.22 -52.13 18.91
CA TRP A 92 1.15 -51.47 19.82
C TRP A 92 0.61 -50.10 20.26
N PRO A 93 1.14 -49.51 21.36
CA PRO A 93 0.77 -48.15 21.78
C PRO A 93 0.98 -47.12 20.66
N ALA A 94 0.16 -46.07 20.66
CA ALA A 94 0.34 -44.94 19.74
C ALA A 94 1.61 -44.14 20.06
N LEU A 95 2.13 -43.45 19.05
CA LEU A 95 3.27 -42.56 19.15
C LEU A 95 2.79 -41.20 19.67
N GLY A 96 3.20 -40.90 20.91
CA GLY A 96 2.91 -39.65 21.61
C GLY A 96 1.42 -39.29 21.67
N VAL A 97 1.07 -38.09 21.22
CA VAL A 97 -0.28 -37.53 21.32
C VAL A 97 -1.14 -37.81 20.07
N SER A 98 -0.58 -38.50 19.08
CA SER A 98 -1.25 -38.86 17.82
C SER A 98 -1.89 -40.26 17.86
N GLY A 99 -2.63 -40.63 16.81
CA GLY A 99 -3.09 -42.00 16.58
C GLY A 99 -2.08 -42.88 15.82
N ALA A 100 -0.89 -42.36 15.53
CA ALA A 100 0.08 -43.02 14.67
C ALA A 100 0.80 -44.17 15.38
N LYS A 101 1.04 -45.27 14.67
CA LYS A 101 1.70 -46.47 15.23
C LYS A 101 2.79 -47.06 14.35
N VAL A 102 2.79 -46.73 13.06
CA VAL A 102 3.71 -47.23 12.04
C VAL A 102 4.45 -46.04 11.43
N ILE A 103 5.77 -46.17 11.25
CA ILE A 103 6.63 -45.09 10.75
C ILE A 103 7.03 -45.40 9.30
N LEU A 104 6.88 -44.42 8.41
CA LEU A 104 7.44 -44.43 7.06
C LEU A 104 8.52 -43.35 6.97
N GLU A 105 9.73 -43.74 6.61
CA GLU A 105 10.85 -42.83 6.36
C GLU A 105 11.70 -43.35 5.19
N PRO A 106 12.43 -42.49 4.46
CA PRO A 106 13.39 -42.99 3.47
C PRO A 106 14.58 -43.66 4.17
N GLU A 107 15.20 -44.67 3.54
CA GLU A 107 16.42 -45.31 4.04
C GLU A 107 17.60 -44.32 4.08
N PHE A 108 17.64 -43.38 3.13
CA PHE A 108 18.67 -42.35 3.02
C PHE A 108 18.07 -40.94 3.12
N PRO A 109 18.72 -40.01 3.84
CA PRO A 109 18.27 -38.63 3.92
C PRO A 109 18.34 -37.96 2.55
N GLY A 110 17.40 -37.04 2.31
CA GLY A 110 17.36 -36.24 1.08
C GLY A 110 16.86 -36.96 -0.17
N SER A 111 15.98 -37.96 0.01
CA SER A 111 15.31 -38.67 -1.07
C SER A 111 14.52 -37.75 -2.01
N ASN A 112 14.54 -38.05 -3.32
CA ASN A 112 13.76 -37.36 -4.35
C ASN A 112 12.38 -37.99 -4.59
N PHE A 113 11.89 -38.82 -3.67
CA PHE A 113 10.57 -39.45 -3.75
C PHE A 113 9.73 -39.13 -2.52
N SER A 114 8.42 -39.11 -2.70
CA SER A 114 7.45 -38.85 -1.64
C SER A 114 7.00 -40.13 -0.94
N GLY A 115 6.50 -40.03 0.28
CA GLY A 115 6.05 -41.18 1.07
C GLY A 115 4.89 -41.93 0.44
N LEU A 116 3.73 -41.27 0.34
CA LEU A 116 2.53 -41.83 -0.29
C LEU A 116 2.07 -40.98 -1.46
N ARG A 117 1.58 -41.61 -2.53
CA ARG A 117 0.99 -40.93 -3.69
C ARG A 117 -0.40 -41.49 -3.96
N ILE A 118 -1.40 -40.64 -3.88
CA ILE A 118 -2.80 -40.93 -4.17
C ILE A 118 -3.12 -40.31 -5.54
N GLY A 119 -3.55 -41.14 -6.50
CA GLY A 119 -3.93 -40.67 -7.83
C GLY A 119 -2.91 -40.87 -8.94
N GLN A 120 -3.40 -40.91 -10.18
CA GLN A 120 -2.63 -41.18 -11.39
C GLN A 120 -2.42 -39.89 -12.21
N TYR A 121 -1.35 -39.17 -11.91
CA TYR A 121 -0.96 -37.90 -12.56
C TYR A 121 -0.72 -37.97 -14.07
N GLN A 122 -0.58 -39.18 -14.64
CA GLN A 122 -0.21 -39.41 -16.03
C GLN A 122 -1.39 -39.80 -16.94
N THR A 123 -2.58 -40.03 -16.38
CA THR A 123 -3.75 -40.48 -17.15
C THR A 123 -4.88 -39.45 -17.04
N ASN A 124 -5.40 -38.98 -18.19
CA ASN A 124 -6.44 -37.94 -18.23
C ASN A 124 -7.85 -38.47 -17.92
N ASN A 125 -8.07 -39.80 -18.00
CA ASN A 125 -9.41 -40.40 -18.01
C ASN A 125 -9.76 -41.17 -16.72
N LEU A 126 -8.91 -41.17 -15.69
CA LEU A 126 -9.08 -42.00 -14.49
C LEU A 126 -9.02 -41.16 -13.21
N GLN A 127 -10.17 -41.02 -12.54
CA GLN A 127 -10.30 -40.35 -11.26
C GLN A 127 -10.12 -41.35 -10.10
N THR A 128 -9.16 -41.13 -9.21
CA THR A 128 -9.00 -41.97 -8.00
C THR A 128 -10.02 -41.58 -6.94
N LYS A 129 -10.70 -42.55 -6.32
CA LYS A 129 -11.79 -42.30 -5.37
C LYS A 129 -11.71 -43.15 -4.12
N GLY A 130 -12.19 -42.63 -2.98
CA GLY A 130 -12.43 -43.44 -1.78
C GLY A 130 -11.16 -43.96 -1.12
N VAL A 131 -10.13 -43.10 -1.01
CA VAL A 131 -8.88 -43.46 -0.34
C VAL A 131 -8.87 -42.88 1.07
N GLU A 132 -8.51 -43.70 2.05
CA GLU A 132 -8.42 -43.29 3.45
C GLU A 132 -7.06 -43.66 4.06
N ILE A 133 -6.40 -42.73 4.74
CA ILE A 133 -5.06 -42.91 5.32
C ILE A 133 -5.06 -42.58 6.82
N TYR A 134 -4.70 -43.54 7.65
CA TYR A 134 -4.81 -43.45 9.11
C TYR A 134 -3.56 -43.96 9.84
N GLY A 135 -3.25 -43.32 10.98
CA GLY A 135 -2.30 -43.83 11.96
C GLY A 135 -0.86 -44.05 11.47
N LEU A 136 -0.41 -43.27 10.49
CA LEU A 136 0.97 -43.31 9.99
C LEU A 136 1.80 -42.13 10.50
N TYR A 137 3.08 -42.36 10.73
CA TYR A 137 4.08 -41.32 10.96
C TYR A 137 5.01 -41.21 9.74
N LEU A 138 4.77 -40.23 8.87
CA LEU A 138 5.57 -39.97 7.67
C LEU A 138 6.61 -38.89 7.98
N ARG A 139 7.90 -39.25 7.91
CA ARG A 139 8.97 -38.31 8.27
C ARG A 139 10.19 -38.30 7.38
N ASN A 140 10.84 -37.15 7.33
CA ASN A 140 12.20 -36.96 6.82
C ASN A 140 12.37 -37.30 5.33
N PHE A 141 11.33 -37.12 4.51
CA PHE A 141 11.44 -37.20 3.05
C PHE A 141 12.16 -35.99 2.43
N ALA A 142 12.47 -34.98 3.25
CA ALA A 142 13.35 -33.86 2.92
C ALA A 142 14.35 -33.60 4.05
N THR A 143 15.39 -32.83 3.77
CA THR A 143 16.36 -32.35 4.75
C THR A 143 16.32 -30.83 4.75
N ILE A 144 15.67 -30.26 5.77
CA ILE A 144 15.45 -28.82 5.89
C ILE A 144 16.39 -28.27 6.96
N THR A 145 17.46 -27.61 6.52
CA THR A 145 18.43 -26.92 7.39
C THR A 145 18.38 -25.39 7.24
N SER A 146 17.78 -24.91 6.14
CA SER A 146 17.54 -23.49 5.86
C SER A 146 16.27 -23.37 5.03
N LEU A 147 15.48 -22.30 5.26
CA LEU A 147 14.31 -21.96 4.42
C LEU A 147 14.67 -21.07 3.22
N GLN A 148 15.89 -20.52 3.16
CA GLN A 148 16.36 -19.73 2.02
C GLN A 148 16.92 -20.63 0.89
N ASN A 149 17.69 -21.66 1.26
CA ASN A 149 18.40 -22.54 0.32
C ASN A 149 17.80 -23.96 0.32
N LEU A 150 16.48 -24.05 0.14
CA LEU A 150 15.74 -25.31 0.15
C LEU A 150 15.92 -26.08 -1.16
N ASN A 151 16.27 -27.37 -1.07
CA ASN A 151 16.18 -28.28 -2.21
C ASN A 151 14.74 -28.75 -2.39
N THR A 152 13.96 -28.03 -3.20
CA THR A 152 12.54 -28.32 -3.45
C THR A 152 12.28 -29.59 -4.27
N ASN A 153 13.33 -30.26 -4.79
CA ASN A 153 13.21 -31.53 -5.51
C ASN A 153 13.01 -32.75 -4.57
N GLN A 154 13.12 -32.54 -3.26
CA GLN A 154 12.94 -33.61 -2.27
C GLN A 154 11.46 -33.97 -2.05
N GLY A 155 11.23 -35.08 -1.35
CA GLY A 155 9.92 -35.67 -1.18
C GLY A 155 8.95 -34.89 -0.29
N SER A 156 7.66 -35.07 -0.57
CA SER A 156 6.55 -34.71 0.32
C SER A 156 6.09 -35.93 1.13
N GLY A 157 5.38 -35.72 2.23
CA GLY A 157 4.81 -36.83 3.02
C GLY A 157 3.72 -37.57 2.22
N ILE A 158 2.64 -36.87 1.90
CA ILE A 158 1.52 -37.39 1.10
C ILE A 158 1.31 -36.47 -0.10
N VAL A 159 1.23 -37.04 -1.31
CA VAL A 159 0.89 -36.32 -2.54
C VAL A 159 -0.45 -36.82 -3.05
N ILE A 160 -1.36 -35.90 -3.32
CA ILE A 160 -2.73 -36.16 -3.77
C ILE A 160 -2.92 -35.48 -5.12
N ASP A 161 -3.40 -36.25 -6.08
CA ASP A 161 -3.90 -35.72 -7.34
C ASP A 161 -5.16 -34.89 -7.02
N TYR A 162 -5.20 -33.61 -7.39
CA TYR A 162 -6.35 -32.74 -7.08
C TYR A 162 -7.68 -33.25 -7.66
N ARG A 163 -7.65 -34.16 -8.66
CA ARG A 163 -8.82 -34.84 -9.22
C ARG A 163 -9.32 -35.97 -8.33
N ALA A 164 -8.55 -36.40 -7.34
CA ALA A 164 -8.97 -37.46 -6.44
C ALA A 164 -10.21 -37.02 -5.62
N ASN A 165 -11.18 -37.91 -5.48
CA ASN A 165 -12.46 -37.60 -4.85
C ASN A 165 -12.72 -38.51 -3.63
N ASN A 166 -13.37 -37.99 -2.59
CA ASN A 166 -13.62 -38.70 -1.34
C ASN A 166 -12.31 -39.25 -0.73
N ILE A 167 -11.36 -38.34 -0.49
CA ILE A 167 -10.06 -38.66 0.11
C ILE A 167 -10.09 -38.21 1.56
N LYS A 168 -9.72 -39.11 2.48
CA LYS A 168 -9.68 -38.84 3.92
C LYS A 168 -8.29 -39.09 4.48
N ILE A 169 -7.70 -38.08 5.09
CA ILE A 169 -6.39 -38.17 5.73
C ILE A 169 -6.58 -37.91 7.23
N GLY A 170 -6.52 -38.98 8.01
CA GLY A 170 -6.71 -38.94 9.45
C GLY A 170 -8.18 -38.90 9.88
N ALA A 171 -8.40 -39.24 11.14
CA ALA A 171 -9.70 -39.23 11.82
C ALA A 171 -9.46 -39.20 13.35
N PRO A 172 -10.46 -38.83 14.17
CA PRO A 172 -10.32 -38.83 15.63
C PRO A 172 -9.80 -40.17 16.17
N GLY A 173 -8.73 -40.14 16.98
CA GLY A 173 -8.05 -41.33 17.50
C GLY A 173 -7.18 -42.10 16.49
N LYS A 174 -7.18 -41.70 15.21
CA LYS A 174 -6.44 -42.32 14.10
C LYS A 174 -5.62 -41.30 13.29
N GLY A 175 -5.28 -40.17 13.90
CA GLY A 175 -4.49 -39.10 13.30
C GLY A 175 -3.10 -39.52 12.84
N ASN A 176 -2.65 -38.96 11.72
CA ASN A 176 -1.28 -39.15 11.22
C ASN A 176 -0.32 -38.11 11.82
N VAL A 177 0.98 -38.39 11.75
CA VAL A 177 2.06 -37.43 12.04
C VAL A 177 2.87 -37.23 10.76
N ILE A 178 3.09 -35.98 10.33
CA ILE A 178 3.71 -35.68 9.04
C ILE A 178 4.70 -34.51 9.18
N CYS A 179 6.00 -34.79 9.16
CA CYS A 179 7.02 -33.78 9.49
C CYS A 179 8.35 -34.00 8.75
N GLY A 180 9.19 -32.98 8.60
CA GLY A 180 10.50 -33.11 7.91
C GLY A 180 10.39 -33.37 6.40
N ASN A 181 9.45 -32.74 5.70
CA ASN A 181 9.21 -32.93 4.25
C ASN A 181 9.16 -31.58 3.51
N ILE A 182 9.26 -31.55 2.18
CA ILE A 182 9.03 -30.31 1.43
C ILE A 182 7.58 -29.85 1.63
N ASN A 183 6.63 -30.76 1.44
CA ASN A 183 5.25 -30.55 1.85
C ASN A 183 4.84 -31.68 2.79
N GLY A 184 4.11 -31.37 3.86
CA GLY A 184 3.46 -32.42 4.65
C GLY A 184 2.44 -33.14 3.78
N ILE A 185 1.45 -32.40 3.29
CA ILE A 185 0.46 -32.86 2.31
C ILE A 185 0.49 -31.92 1.11
N LEU A 186 0.60 -32.47 -0.09
CA LEU A 186 0.62 -31.75 -1.35
C LEU A 186 -0.55 -32.18 -2.24
N ILE A 187 -1.40 -31.24 -2.63
CA ILE A 187 -2.52 -31.45 -3.55
C ILE A 187 -2.20 -30.67 -4.84
N GLN A 188 -1.87 -31.36 -5.94
CA GLN A 188 -1.44 -30.72 -7.19
C GLN A 188 -1.61 -31.60 -8.44
N ASN A 189 -1.39 -31.04 -9.64
CA ASN A 189 -1.27 -31.79 -10.91
C ASN A 189 -0.05 -31.38 -11.75
N SER A 190 0.34 -32.26 -12.68
CA SER A 190 1.35 -32.05 -13.70
C SER A 190 0.81 -31.77 -15.13
N THR A 191 -0.49 -31.93 -15.43
CA THR A 191 -1.02 -31.76 -16.80
C THR A 191 -2.40 -31.07 -16.88
N TYR A 192 -2.66 -30.37 -17.98
CA TYR A 192 -3.96 -29.75 -18.33
C TYR A 192 -4.96 -30.86 -18.77
N TYR A 193 -6.27 -30.80 -18.44
CA TYR A 193 -7.45 -31.34 -19.20
C TYR A 193 -8.69 -31.79 -18.35
N ASP A 194 -9.87 -31.25 -18.78
CA ASP A 194 -11.28 -31.71 -18.91
C ASP A 194 -12.33 -31.92 -17.76
N VAL A 195 -13.62 -31.69 -18.15
CA VAL A 195 -14.80 -31.13 -17.44
C VAL A 195 -15.72 -32.05 -16.57
N ASN A 196 -15.22 -32.93 -15.70
CA ASN A 196 -16.09 -33.62 -14.71
C ASN A 196 -15.28 -34.32 -13.59
N PRO A 197 -15.72 -34.38 -12.30
CA PRO A 197 -16.45 -33.42 -11.46
C PRO A 197 -15.79 -33.22 -10.06
N LEU A 198 -16.33 -32.27 -9.28
CA LEU A 198 -16.23 -32.06 -7.82
C LEU A 198 -15.33 -33.05 -7.06
N THR A 199 -14.20 -32.58 -6.55
CA THR A 199 -13.38 -33.33 -5.59
C THR A 199 -13.71 -32.96 -4.15
N ASP A 200 -13.58 -33.95 -3.26
CA ASP A 200 -13.86 -33.82 -1.83
C ASP A 200 -12.70 -34.44 -1.06
N ILE A 201 -11.90 -33.57 -0.44
CA ILE A 201 -10.72 -33.95 0.32
C ILE A 201 -10.92 -33.47 1.76
N SER A 202 -10.78 -34.39 2.71
CA SER A 202 -10.85 -34.12 4.14
C SER A 202 -9.53 -34.48 4.81
N ILE A 203 -8.95 -33.53 5.55
CA ILE A 203 -7.71 -33.69 6.29
C ILE A 203 -8.02 -33.39 7.76
N GLN A 204 -7.98 -34.40 8.63
CA GLN A 204 -8.49 -34.31 9.99
C GLN A 204 -7.57 -34.98 11.02
N SER A 205 -7.52 -34.41 12.22
CA SER A 205 -6.85 -34.99 13.40
C SER A 205 -5.34 -35.26 13.22
N ASN A 206 -4.66 -34.63 12.25
CA ASN A 206 -3.24 -34.87 11.99
C ASN A 206 -2.34 -33.89 12.77
N LEU A 207 -1.12 -34.33 13.08
CA LEU A 207 0.00 -33.47 13.49
C LEU A 207 0.90 -33.22 12.28
N ILE A 208 1.11 -31.97 11.91
CA ILE A 208 1.86 -31.58 10.70
C ILE A 208 2.92 -30.55 11.06
N GLY A 209 4.19 -30.87 10.79
CA GLY A 209 5.36 -30.02 11.05
C GLY A 209 5.99 -30.17 12.44
N MET A 210 5.52 -31.13 13.24
CA MET A 210 6.07 -31.50 14.54
C MET A 210 6.20 -33.00 14.70
N MET A 211 7.04 -33.43 15.63
CA MET A 211 7.18 -34.83 16.01
C MET A 211 5.91 -35.33 16.73
N TYR A 212 5.83 -36.64 16.91
CA TYR A 212 4.66 -37.31 17.51
C TYR A 212 4.36 -36.89 18.96
N ASP A 213 5.31 -36.24 19.64
CA ASP A 213 5.14 -35.72 21.00
C ASP A 213 4.18 -34.51 21.04
N GLY A 214 3.97 -33.83 19.91
CA GLY A 214 3.13 -32.64 19.80
C GLY A 214 3.82 -31.33 20.22
N TYR A 215 5.13 -31.37 20.51
CA TYR A 215 5.89 -30.23 21.03
C TYR A 215 7.20 -29.98 20.28
N THR A 216 7.87 -31.03 19.80
CA THR A 216 9.17 -30.88 19.15
C THR A 216 8.95 -30.53 17.68
N ALA A 217 9.37 -29.33 17.28
CA ALA A 217 9.32 -28.90 15.88
C ALA A 217 10.17 -29.83 14.98
N ASN A 218 9.58 -30.28 13.88
CA ASN A 218 10.29 -30.91 12.77
C ASN A 218 9.67 -30.38 11.46
N PRO A 219 10.05 -29.16 11.06
CA PRO A 219 9.34 -28.39 10.02
C PRO A 219 9.16 -29.15 8.71
N ASN A 220 8.04 -28.92 8.05
CA ASN A 220 7.98 -28.98 6.59
C ASN A 220 8.24 -27.57 6.03
N MET A 221 8.58 -27.44 4.74
CA MET A 221 8.52 -26.11 4.11
C MET A 221 7.07 -25.63 4.08
N THR A 222 6.16 -26.44 3.55
CA THR A 222 4.71 -26.18 3.66
C THR A 222 4.01 -27.33 4.39
N GLY A 223 3.16 -27.03 5.37
CA GLY A 223 2.36 -28.04 6.08
C GLY A 223 1.37 -28.71 5.12
N ILE A 224 0.40 -27.93 4.63
CA ILE A 224 -0.55 -28.34 3.58
C ILE A 224 -0.43 -27.36 2.41
N SER A 225 -0.01 -27.88 1.26
CA SER A 225 0.07 -27.13 0.00
C SER A 225 -1.02 -27.63 -0.93
N ALA A 226 -1.95 -26.76 -1.34
CA ALA A 226 -3.09 -27.13 -2.16
C ALA A 226 -3.25 -26.20 -3.36
N SER A 227 -2.98 -26.72 -4.55
CA SER A 227 -3.27 -26.07 -5.83
C SER A 227 -4.54 -26.68 -6.41
N LEU A 228 -5.65 -25.99 -6.19
CA LEU A 228 -7.01 -26.46 -6.45
C LEU A 228 -7.55 -25.92 -7.77
N TYR A 229 -8.48 -26.69 -8.35
CA TYR A 229 -9.37 -26.26 -9.43
C TYR A 229 -10.82 -26.42 -8.94
N ASP A 230 -11.58 -27.39 -9.43
CA ASP A 230 -12.96 -27.67 -9.01
C ASP A 230 -13.03 -28.62 -7.80
N CYS A 231 -12.42 -28.19 -6.69
CA CYS A 231 -12.19 -28.99 -5.48
C CYS A 231 -12.78 -28.35 -4.22
N ALA A 232 -13.55 -29.12 -3.46
CA ALA A 232 -13.86 -28.84 -2.07
C ALA A 232 -12.77 -29.43 -1.17
N LEU A 233 -12.29 -28.61 -0.23
CA LEU A 233 -11.26 -28.98 0.73
C LEU A 233 -11.74 -28.67 2.14
N THR A 234 -11.68 -29.67 3.01
CA THR A 234 -11.92 -29.50 4.44
C THR A 234 -10.65 -29.83 5.22
N VAL A 235 -10.11 -28.84 5.92
CA VAL A 235 -9.00 -28.98 6.87
C VAL A 235 -9.57 -28.83 8.27
N GLY A 236 -9.59 -29.93 9.00
CA GLY A 236 -10.18 -30.05 10.33
C GLY A 236 -11.66 -30.41 10.26
N GLY A 237 -12.47 -29.92 11.19
CA GLY A 237 -13.88 -30.26 11.20
C GLY A 237 -14.65 -29.68 12.39
N ASP A 238 -15.97 -29.83 12.34
CA ASP A 238 -16.90 -29.34 13.35
C ASP A 238 -16.85 -30.11 14.66
N ASN A 239 -16.54 -31.40 14.59
CA ASN A 239 -16.63 -32.25 15.75
C ASN A 239 -15.33 -32.18 16.56
N THR A 240 -15.47 -32.38 17.87
CA THR A 240 -14.32 -32.40 18.77
C THR A 240 -13.32 -33.48 18.34
N GLY A 241 -12.04 -33.10 18.21
CA GLY A 241 -10.96 -33.98 17.82
C GLY A 241 -10.71 -34.09 16.32
N GLU A 242 -11.55 -33.49 15.45
CA GLU A 242 -11.31 -33.45 14.00
C GLU A 242 -10.26 -32.41 13.59
N GLY A 243 -10.01 -31.40 14.42
CA GLY A 243 -9.01 -30.37 14.19
C GLY A 243 -7.59 -30.91 14.05
N ASN A 244 -6.83 -30.38 13.09
CA ASN A 244 -5.41 -30.68 12.95
C ASN A 244 -4.56 -29.75 13.82
N VAL A 245 -3.32 -30.15 14.07
CA VAL A 245 -2.26 -29.26 14.55
C VAL A 245 -1.26 -29.08 13.42
N ILE A 246 -1.13 -27.87 12.89
CA ILE A 246 -0.31 -27.55 11.72
C ILE A 246 0.60 -26.39 12.07
N SER A 247 1.85 -26.69 12.41
CA SER A 247 2.75 -25.69 13.01
C SER A 247 4.20 -25.93 12.63
N ALA A 248 5.05 -24.95 12.96
CA ALA A 248 6.48 -25.00 12.67
C ALA A 248 6.83 -25.12 11.16
N ASN A 249 5.90 -24.81 10.25
CA ASN A 249 6.18 -24.75 8.81
C ASN A 249 6.37 -23.30 8.35
N GLN A 250 7.04 -23.06 7.21
CA GLN A 250 7.10 -21.73 6.60
C GLN A 250 5.69 -21.25 6.24
N TYR A 251 4.93 -22.11 5.58
CA TYR A 251 3.50 -21.93 5.37
C TYR A 251 2.77 -23.09 6.05
N ASN A 252 1.93 -22.82 7.04
CA ASN A 252 1.15 -23.90 7.64
C ASN A 252 0.08 -24.39 6.65
N LEU A 253 -0.72 -23.47 6.09
CA LEU A 253 -1.59 -23.74 4.95
C LEU A 253 -1.29 -22.76 3.81
N ASN A 254 -1.02 -23.29 2.62
CA ASN A 254 -0.91 -22.52 1.38
C ASN A 254 -1.89 -23.07 0.35
N ILE A 255 -2.94 -22.30 0.05
CA ILE A 255 -4.06 -22.74 -0.79
C ILE A 255 -4.22 -21.78 -1.96
N ASN A 256 -4.06 -22.27 -3.18
CA ASN A 256 -4.25 -21.52 -4.41
C ASN A 256 -5.36 -22.16 -5.24
N ARG A 257 -6.26 -21.36 -5.80
CA ARG A 257 -7.25 -21.82 -6.79
C ARG A 257 -7.23 -20.94 -8.03
N TYR A 258 -7.02 -21.56 -9.18
CA TYR A 258 -6.98 -20.89 -10.48
C TYR A 258 -8.26 -21.16 -11.26
N ASN A 259 -8.95 -20.12 -11.72
CA ASN A 259 -10.13 -20.26 -12.58
C ASN A 259 -9.75 -20.10 -14.07
N TYR A 260 -9.37 -21.20 -14.73
CA TYR A 260 -8.96 -21.19 -16.15
C TYR A 260 -10.14 -21.28 -17.14
N TYR A 261 -11.34 -21.66 -16.67
CA TYR A 261 -12.50 -21.88 -17.53
C TYR A 261 -13.72 -21.12 -17.04
N THR A 262 -14.67 -20.87 -17.93
CA THR A 262 -15.93 -20.14 -17.73
C THR A 262 -16.91 -20.83 -16.75
N SER A 263 -16.45 -21.74 -15.88
CA SER A 263 -17.31 -22.37 -14.88
C SER A 263 -17.71 -21.34 -13.83
N THR A 264 -19.03 -21.18 -13.67
CA THR A 264 -19.66 -20.30 -12.68
C THR A 264 -19.77 -20.97 -11.30
N GLY A 265 -19.22 -22.19 -11.15
CA GLY A 265 -19.32 -22.99 -9.95
C GLY A 265 -18.48 -22.41 -8.80
N ARG A 266 -19.12 -22.22 -7.65
CA ARG A 266 -18.45 -21.85 -6.40
C ARG A 266 -18.16 -23.09 -5.57
N PHE A 267 -16.97 -23.17 -4.98
CA PHE A 267 -16.55 -24.30 -4.16
C PHE A 267 -16.29 -23.87 -2.72
N ASN A 268 -16.49 -24.78 -1.78
CA ASN A 268 -16.29 -24.52 -0.37
C ASN A 268 -14.88 -24.96 0.05
N ILE A 269 -14.16 -24.05 0.69
CA ILE A 269 -12.93 -24.37 1.42
C ILE A 269 -13.23 -24.15 2.90
N ASN A 270 -13.15 -25.22 3.68
CA ASN A 270 -13.43 -25.20 5.11
C ASN A 270 -12.13 -25.38 5.90
N ILE A 271 -11.80 -24.45 6.77
CA ILE A 271 -10.68 -24.53 7.70
C ILE A 271 -11.28 -24.39 9.10
N ILE A 272 -11.46 -25.50 9.80
CA ILE A 272 -12.30 -25.58 11.00
C ILE A 272 -11.58 -26.26 12.16
N GLY A 273 -11.57 -25.64 13.33
CA GLY A 273 -11.16 -26.31 14.58
C GLY A 273 -9.67 -26.63 14.69
N ASN A 274 -8.82 -26.07 13.82
CA ASN A 274 -7.40 -26.38 13.78
C ASN A 274 -6.60 -25.52 14.78
N LYS A 275 -5.44 -26.04 15.20
CA LYS A 275 -4.38 -25.29 15.87
C LYS A 275 -3.27 -25.03 14.87
N ILE A 276 -3.03 -23.77 14.55
CA ILE A 276 -2.13 -23.34 13.47
C ILE A 276 -1.04 -22.44 14.08
N GLY A 277 0.21 -22.85 13.90
CA GLY A 277 1.39 -22.15 14.43
C GLY A 277 1.64 -22.31 15.93
N THR A 278 0.86 -23.15 16.63
CA THR A 278 1.01 -23.48 18.06
C THR A 278 1.32 -24.96 18.29
N ASP A 279 1.77 -25.29 19.49
CA ASP A 279 1.95 -26.68 19.93
C ASP A 279 0.61 -27.44 20.01
N TYR A 280 0.67 -28.74 20.29
CA TYR A 280 -0.53 -29.57 20.41
C TYR A 280 -1.53 -29.05 21.46
N THR A 281 -1.04 -28.39 22.51
CA THR A 281 -1.91 -27.83 23.57
C THR A 281 -2.57 -26.52 23.14
N GLY A 282 -1.99 -25.79 22.19
CA GLY A 282 -2.45 -24.47 21.76
C GLY A 282 -2.04 -23.36 22.73
N THR A 283 -0.96 -23.57 23.49
CA THR A 283 -0.51 -22.64 24.55
C THR A 283 0.90 -22.10 24.31
N LYS A 284 1.67 -22.69 23.40
CA LYS A 284 3.00 -22.21 23.00
C LYS A 284 3.09 -22.10 21.49
N ASP A 285 3.83 -21.11 21.01
CA ASP A 285 4.10 -20.91 19.60
C ASP A 285 5.50 -21.34 19.19
N TYR A 286 5.80 -21.12 17.91
CA TYR A 286 7.07 -21.43 17.28
C TYR A 286 7.68 -20.22 16.56
N HIS A 287 7.29 -18.97 16.87
CA HIS A 287 7.74 -17.82 16.08
C HIS A 287 9.25 -17.56 16.19
N GLU A 288 9.89 -18.03 17.27
CA GLU A 288 11.34 -17.93 17.52
C GLU A 288 12.14 -19.14 17.01
N LEU A 289 11.53 -20.03 16.23
CA LEU A 289 12.29 -21.13 15.64
C LEU A 289 13.49 -20.59 14.85
N PRO A 290 14.72 -21.08 15.07
CA PRO A 290 15.91 -20.58 14.37
C PRO A 290 15.76 -20.56 12.84
N LEU A 291 15.05 -21.54 12.27
CA LEU A 291 14.73 -21.60 10.85
C LEU A 291 13.94 -20.38 10.36
N PHE A 292 13.02 -19.86 11.17
CA PHE A 292 12.24 -18.66 10.84
C PHE A 292 13.05 -17.39 11.02
N LEU A 293 14.09 -17.40 11.85
CA LEU A 293 14.99 -16.27 12.11
C LEU A 293 16.11 -16.15 11.06
N SER A 294 16.25 -17.12 10.16
CA SER A 294 17.33 -17.17 9.15
C SER A 294 17.31 -16.01 8.15
N SER A 295 16.17 -15.33 7.96
CA SER A 295 16.02 -14.13 7.14
C SER A 295 14.93 -13.22 7.70
N SER A 296 15.09 -11.91 7.56
CA SER A 296 13.98 -10.96 7.74
C SER A 296 13.00 -10.96 6.57
N SER A 297 13.41 -11.44 5.38
CA SER A 297 12.57 -11.50 4.18
C SER A 297 11.69 -12.75 4.08
N LEU A 298 11.82 -13.69 5.01
CA LEU A 298 11.07 -14.93 4.96
C LEU A 298 9.61 -14.68 5.33
N GLU A 299 8.76 -15.04 4.40
CA GLU A 299 7.32 -15.11 4.55
C GLU A 299 6.94 -16.33 5.40
N ILE A 300 6.48 -16.11 6.65
CA ILE A 300 5.98 -17.14 7.56
C ILE A 300 4.49 -16.91 7.83
N TYR A 301 3.64 -17.76 7.26
CA TYR A 301 2.18 -17.62 7.31
C TYR A 301 1.50 -18.77 8.03
N GLY A 302 0.44 -18.44 8.78
CA GLY A 302 -0.52 -19.41 9.27
C GLY A 302 -1.38 -19.95 8.11
N ILE A 303 -2.19 -19.09 7.53
CA ILE A 303 -3.02 -19.39 6.36
C ILE A 303 -2.70 -18.36 5.27
N LYS A 304 -2.21 -18.81 4.13
CA LYS A 304 -2.09 -18.01 2.90
C LYS A 304 -3.02 -18.61 1.86
N LEU A 305 -4.02 -17.84 1.44
CA LEU A 305 -5.04 -18.29 0.50
C LEU A 305 -5.24 -17.30 -0.63
N ASN A 306 -5.19 -17.80 -1.87
CA ASN A 306 -5.53 -17.05 -3.07
C ASN A 306 -6.47 -17.89 -3.93
N ALA A 307 -7.79 -17.65 -3.84
CA ALA A 307 -8.77 -18.55 -4.44
C ALA A 307 -9.94 -17.82 -5.10
N GLN A 308 -9.93 -17.79 -6.44
CA GLN A 308 -11.02 -17.21 -7.23
C GLN A 308 -12.32 -18.00 -7.07
N SER A 309 -13.50 -17.36 -7.19
CA SER A 309 -14.84 -17.99 -7.16
C SER A 309 -15.04 -19.03 -6.03
N THR A 310 -14.58 -18.72 -4.82
CA THR A 310 -14.56 -19.65 -3.68
C THR A 310 -15.36 -19.10 -2.50
N ASN A 311 -16.10 -19.97 -1.80
CA ASN A 311 -16.64 -19.71 -0.47
C ASN A 311 -15.65 -20.24 0.57
N LEU A 312 -14.94 -19.34 1.24
CA LEU A 312 -13.99 -19.70 2.29
C LEU A 312 -14.66 -19.58 3.67
N PHE A 313 -14.63 -20.66 4.44
CA PHE A 313 -15.08 -20.68 5.84
C PHE A 313 -13.90 -20.98 6.75
N VAL A 314 -13.47 -19.99 7.53
CA VAL A 314 -12.40 -20.12 8.53
C VAL A 314 -13.02 -19.95 9.90
N ARG A 315 -13.15 -21.02 10.67
CA ARG A 315 -13.88 -20.94 11.94
C ARG A 315 -13.38 -21.82 13.07
N ASN A 316 -13.50 -21.32 14.30
CA ASN A 316 -13.08 -22.00 15.52
C ASN A 316 -11.61 -22.47 15.52
N ASN A 317 -10.73 -21.81 14.76
CA ASN A 317 -9.30 -22.13 14.75
C ASN A 317 -8.53 -21.31 15.79
N ILE A 318 -7.39 -21.84 16.25
CA ILE A 318 -6.35 -21.10 16.96
C ILE A 318 -5.24 -20.82 15.92
N ILE A 319 -4.94 -19.56 15.66
CA ILE A 319 -4.00 -19.13 14.61
C ILE A 319 -3.02 -18.11 15.18
N SER A 320 -1.86 -18.58 15.57
CA SER A 320 -0.95 -17.84 16.44
C SER A 320 0.50 -18.20 16.14
N GLY A 321 1.46 -17.35 16.50
CA GLY A 321 2.88 -17.69 16.34
C GLY A 321 3.46 -17.58 14.93
N ASN A 322 2.79 -16.91 13.99
CA ASN A 322 3.27 -16.77 12.62
C ASN A 322 3.95 -15.41 12.42
N ARG A 323 5.20 -15.38 11.92
CA ARG A 323 6.00 -14.13 11.88
C ARG A 323 5.50 -13.08 10.89
N THR A 324 4.78 -13.46 9.84
CA THR A 324 4.31 -12.53 8.80
C THR A 324 2.82 -12.25 8.97
N TRP A 325 1.95 -13.22 8.69
CA TRP A 325 0.50 -13.09 8.94
C TRP A 325 -0.10 -14.38 9.49
N GLY A 326 -1.04 -14.26 10.44
CA GLY A 326 -1.88 -15.36 10.88
C GLY A 326 -2.77 -15.83 9.73
N VAL A 327 -3.49 -14.91 9.10
CA VAL A 327 -4.39 -15.19 7.97
C VAL A 327 -4.18 -14.14 6.87
N ALA A 328 -3.96 -14.59 5.64
CA ALA A 328 -3.91 -13.75 4.43
C ALA A 328 -4.83 -14.34 3.35
N ILE A 329 -5.75 -13.52 2.82
CA ILE A 329 -6.80 -13.95 1.89
C ILE A 329 -6.85 -13.03 0.67
N ALA A 330 -6.70 -13.60 -0.53
CA ALA A 330 -6.83 -12.94 -1.82
C ALA A 330 -7.90 -13.62 -2.70
N ASN A 331 -8.57 -12.84 -3.55
CA ASN A 331 -9.51 -13.31 -4.59
C ASN A 331 -10.70 -14.18 -4.14
N ALA A 332 -10.96 -14.34 -2.83
CA ALA A 332 -11.98 -15.21 -2.29
C ALA A 332 -13.12 -14.46 -1.59
N ASP A 333 -14.31 -15.07 -1.57
CA ASP A 333 -15.41 -14.62 -0.73
C ASP A 333 -15.35 -15.41 0.58
N PHE A 334 -15.20 -14.73 1.72
CA PHE A 334 -14.85 -15.39 2.98
C PHE A 334 -15.80 -15.10 4.14
N THR A 335 -15.80 -16.00 5.12
CA THR A 335 -16.40 -15.82 6.44
C THR A 335 -15.44 -16.34 7.50
N LEU A 336 -15.00 -15.43 8.38
CA LEU A 336 -14.10 -15.72 9.49
C LEU A 336 -14.89 -15.61 10.81
N THR A 337 -15.12 -16.70 11.54
CA THR A 337 -15.93 -16.68 12.77
C THR A 337 -15.37 -17.55 13.89
N GLY A 338 -15.46 -17.08 15.15
CA GLY A 338 -15.09 -17.88 16.32
C GLY A 338 -13.60 -18.23 16.44
N ASN A 339 -12.71 -17.62 15.65
CA ASN A 339 -11.28 -17.91 15.68
C ASN A 339 -10.57 -17.16 16.82
N SER A 340 -9.50 -17.75 17.35
CA SER A 340 -8.54 -17.11 18.24
C SER A 340 -7.26 -16.81 17.45
N ILE A 341 -6.96 -15.53 17.24
CA ILE A 341 -5.89 -15.06 16.35
C ILE A 341 -4.89 -14.23 17.15
N GLY A 342 -3.67 -14.75 17.26
CA GLY A 342 -2.61 -14.19 18.11
C GLY A 342 -2.78 -14.52 19.61
N THR A 343 -3.73 -15.40 19.93
CA THR A 343 -4.01 -15.89 21.29
C THR A 343 -4.05 -17.41 21.30
N GLY A 344 -3.87 -18.01 22.48
CA GLY A 344 -3.98 -19.46 22.67
C GLY A 344 -5.40 -19.93 22.97
N VAL A 345 -5.52 -21.15 23.49
CA VAL A 345 -6.80 -21.80 23.79
C VAL A 345 -7.61 -21.07 24.88
N SER A 346 -6.95 -20.42 25.84
CA SER A 346 -7.65 -19.61 26.85
C SER A 346 -8.10 -18.24 26.31
N GLY A 347 -7.53 -17.81 25.18
CA GLY A 347 -7.71 -16.49 24.60
C GLY A 347 -6.98 -15.39 25.36
N THR A 348 -6.05 -15.73 26.26
CA THR A 348 -5.27 -14.76 27.07
C THR A 348 -3.76 -14.89 26.86
N GLU A 349 -3.30 -16.03 26.35
CA GLU A 349 -1.90 -16.29 26.00
C GLU A 349 -1.42 -15.30 24.94
N GLU A 350 -0.23 -14.73 25.13
CA GLU A 350 0.40 -13.81 24.18
C GLU A 350 1.16 -14.59 23.11
N LEU A 351 0.45 -15.01 22.06
CA LEU A 351 1.00 -15.82 20.96
C LEU A 351 0.86 -15.06 19.63
N GLY A 352 1.16 -13.76 19.67
CA GLY A 352 0.90 -12.81 18.59
C GLY A 352 1.51 -13.21 17.24
N ASN A 353 0.79 -12.92 16.15
CA ASN A 353 1.36 -12.99 14.81
C ASN A 353 2.03 -11.66 14.41
N GLY A 354 2.85 -11.66 13.36
CA GLY A 354 3.35 -10.43 12.73
C GLY A 354 2.21 -9.48 12.36
N GLY A 355 1.16 -10.02 11.74
CA GLY A 355 -0.16 -9.42 11.67
C GLY A 355 -1.25 -10.50 11.77
N GLY A 356 -2.42 -10.15 12.29
CA GLY A 356 -3.51 -11.08 12.55
C GLY A 356 -4.19 -11.52 11.26
N ILE A 357 -4.90 -10.59 10.61
CA ILE A 357 -5.64 -10.82 9.37
C ILE A 357 -5.25 -9.78 8.32
N ARG A 358 -4.86 -10.23 7.13
CA ARG A 358 -4.67 -9.42 5.92
C ARG A 358 -5.68 -9.82 4.86
N ILE A 359 -6.47 -8.87 4.40
CA ILE A 359 -7.34 -9.04 3.24
C ILE A 359 -6.69 -8.36 2.04
N GLU A 360 -6.27 -9.17 1.08
CA GLU A 360 -5.59 -8.75 -0.15
C GLU A 360 -6.58 -8.47 -1.28
N ASP A 361 -6.06 -8.05 -2.44
CA ASP A 361 -6.90 -7.64 -3.55
C ASP A 361 -7.83 -8.77 -4.04
N GLY A 362 -9.01 -8.34 -4.52
CA GLY A 362 -10.04 -9.23 -5.03
C GLY A 362 -10.84 -10.02 -3.98
N ALA A 363 -10.47 -9.98 -2.70
CA ALA A 363 -11.19 -10.68 -1.62
C ALA A 363 -12.28 -9.81 -0.97
N THR A 364 -13.40 -10.41 -0.56
CA THR A 364 -14.52 -9.74 0.13
C THR A 364 -15.21 -10.69 1.10
N GLY A 365 -15.83 -10.20 2.17
CA GLY A 365 -16.45 -11.11 3.13
C GLY A 365 -16.70 -10.51 4.50
N ASN A 366 -16.99 -11.40 5.44
CA ASN A 366 -17.29 -11.07 6.84
C ASN A 366 -16.17 -11.56 7.77
N ILE A 367 -15.74 -10.70 8.70
CA ILE A 367 -14.91 -11.05 9.84
C ILE A 367 -15.76 -10.84 11.10
N GLY A 368 -16.10 -11.94 11.75
CA GLY A 368 -17.06 -12.03 12.85
C GLY A 368 -18.49 -12.22 12.37
N GLY A 369 -19.42 -12.37 13.31
CA GLY A 369 -20.82 -12.67 13.02
C GLY A 369 -21.77 -12.15 14.11
N PRO A 370 -23.08 -12.27 13.90
CA PRO A 370 -24.08 -11.74 14.81
C PRO A 370 -24.14 -12.45 16.17
N THR A 371 -23.63 -13.67 16.32
CA THR A 371 -23.72 -14.41 17.59
C THR A 371 -22.41 -14.37 18.39
N PRO A 372 -22.45 -14.49 19.73
CA PRO A 372 -21.23 -14.57 20.54
C PRO A 372 -20.29 -15.73 20.17
N ALA A 373 -20.82 -16.81 19.60
CA ALA A 373 -20.02 -17.94 19.11
C ALA A 373 -19.23 -17.61 17.84
N GLU A 374 -19.67 -16.60 17.08
CA GLU A 374 -19.00 -16.16 15.86
C GLU A 374 -17.98 -15.05 16.09
N THR A 375 -17.89 -14.53 17.32
CA THR A 375 -16.88 -13.53 17.71
C THR A 375 -15.48 -14.10 17.57
N ASN A 376 -14.64 -13.48 16.73
CA ASN A 376 -13.21 -13.77 16.73
C ASN A 376 -12.54 -13.02 17.89
N ARG A 377 -11.54 -13.65 18.50
CA ARG A 377 -10.62 -13.03 19.47
C ARG A 377 -9.33 -12.69 18.74
N ILE A 378 -9.02 -11.41 18.60
CA ILE A 378 -7.89 -10.93 17.79
C ILE A 378 -7.01 -10.05 18.67
N GLY A 379 -5.89 -10.59 19.14
CA GLY A 379 -5.02 -9.85 20.04
C GLY A 379 -3.56 -10.20 19.94
N TYR A 380 -2.73 -9.34 20.51
CA TYR A 380 -1.26 -9.47 20.56
C TYR A 380 -0.53 -9.48 19.21
N ASN A 381 -1.23 -9.29 18.10
CA ASN A 381 -0.60 -9.25 16.77
C ASN A 381 0.10 -7.89 16.55
N GLY A 382 0.99 -7.79 15.57
CA GLY A 382 1.47 -6.48 15.12
C GLY A 382 0.32 -5.61 14.62
N TYR A 383 -0.45 -6.13 13.66
CA TYR A 383 -1.70 -5.55 13.17
C TYR A 383 -2.87 -6.47 13.51
N GLY A 384 -4.03 -5.96 13.91
CA GLY A 384 -5.23 -6.78 14.10
C GLY A 384 -5.82 -7.23 12.75
N ILE A 385 -6.42 -6.29 12.02
CA ILE A 385 -6.98 -6.47 10.69
C ILE A 385 -6.49 -5.36 9.76
N GLU A 386 -5.87 -5.75 8.65
CA GLU A 386 -5.52 -4.87 7.54
C GLU A 386 -6.27 -5.30 6.27
N SER A 387 -6.86 -4.34 5.55
CA SER A 387 -7.49 -4.59 4.26
C SER A 387 -6.92 -3.66 3.20
N VAL A 388 -6.33 -4.25 2.17
CA VAL A 388 -5.89 -3.58 0.95
C VAL A 388 -6.78 -3.93 -0.24
N SER A 389 -7.88 -4.65 0.01
CA SER A 389 -8.84 -5.03 -1.03
C SER A 389 -9.57 -3.81 -1.59
N SER A 390 -9.80 -3.84 -2.89
CA SER A 390 -10.70 -2.91 -3.59
C SER A 390 -12.19 -3.21 -3.30
N LYS A 391 -12.51 -4.39 -2.75
CA LYS A 391 -13.88 -4.82 -2.42
C LYS A 391 -14.21 -4.60 -0.93
N PRO A 392 -15.49 -4.40 -0.57
CA PRO A 392 -15.88 -4.14 0.82
C PRO A 392 -15.66 -5.35 1.72
N VAL A 393 -15.22 -5.10 2.95
CA VAL A 393 -15.07 -6.12 4.01
C VAL A 393 -15.83 -5.69 5.25
N LYS A 394 -16.77 -6.51 5.69
CA LYS A 394 -17.54 -6.26 6.92
C LYS A 394 -16.83 -6.86 8.12
N ILE A 395 -16.54 -6.03 9.11
CA ILE A 395 -15.93 -6.44 10.38
C ILE A 395 -16.99 -6.20 11.47
N THR A 396 -17.40 -7.24 12.18
CA THR A 396 -18.52 -7.14 13.13
C THR A 396 -18.30 -8.00 14.36
N ARG A 397 -18.61 -7.46 15.55
CA ARG A 397 -18.61 -8.17 16.84
C ARG A 397 -17.34 -8.99 17.15
N ASN A 398 -16.17 -8.53 16.71
CA ASN A 398 -14.89 -9.13 17.09
C ASN A 398 -14.41 -8.55 18.42
N SER A 399 -13.74 -9.38 19.22
CA SER A 399 -13.05 -8.98 20.44
C SER A 399 -11.59 -8.68 20.10
N MET A 400 -11.23 -7.40 20.01
CA MET A 400 -9.87 -6.95 19.67
C MET A 400 -9.17 -6.34 20.88
N PHE A 401 -7.91 -6.70 21.11
CA PHE A 401 -7.14 -6.17 22.22
C PHE A 401 -5.62 -6.37 22.09
N CYS A 402 -4.85 -5.41 22.58
CA CYS A 402 -3.39 -5.44 22.64
C CYS A 402 -2.70 -5.76 21.30
N ASN A 403 -3.28 -5.37 20.16
CA ASN A 403 -2.52 -5.35 18.91
C ASN A 403 -1.55 -4.15 18.92
N ARG A 404 -0.33 -4.33 18.39
CA ARG A 404 0.81 -3.43 18.66
C ARG A 404 0.84 -2.17 17.78
N ILE A 405 0.06 -2.14 16.70
CA ILE A 405 0.02 -1.00 15.74
C ILE A 405 -1.41 -0.48 15.58
N PHE A 406 -2.36 -1.33 15.20
CA PHE A 406 -3.78 -1.00 15.16
C PHE A 406 -4.66 -2.25 15.24
N GLY A 407 -5.91 -2.10 15.68
CA GLY A 407 -6.91 -3.17 15.63
C GLY A 407 -7.55 -3.33 14.26
N ILE A 408 -8.03 -2.23 13.68
CA ILE A 408 -8.57 -2.17 12.32
C ILE A 408 -7.85 -1.04 11.58
N GLY A 409 -7.14 -1.39 10.51
CA GLY A 409 -6.39 -0.45 9.69
C GLY A 409 -7.27 0.40 8.78
N LYS A 410 -6.69 1.49 8.28
CA LYS A 410 -7.32 2.30 7.23
C LYS A 410 -7.24 1.54 5.89
N ALA A 411 -8.37 1.37 5.21
CA ALA A 411 -8.43 0.80 3.89
C ALA A 411 -7.99 1.85 2.86
N LEU A 412 -7.00 1.52 2.02
CA LEU A 412 -6.47 2.44 1.01
C LEU A 412 -7.27 2.41 -0.29
N ASN A 413 -7.89 1.27 -0.61
CA ASN A 413 -8.51 0.99 -1.91
C ASN A 413 -10.04 0.87 -1.86
N ASN A 414 -10.66 1.05 -0.69
CA ASN A 414 -12.11 1.02 -0.52
C ASN A 414 -12.54 2.06 0.53
N PHE A 415 -13.73 2.64 0.36
CA PHE A 415 -14.27 3.61 1.30
C PHE A 415 -14.52 2.96 2.67
N GLN A 416 -14.17 3.68 3.74
CA GLN A 416 -14.55 3.35 5.11
C GLN A 416 -15.44 4.45 5.67
N PRO A 417 -16.58 4.13 6.29
CA PRO A 417 -17.35 5.11 7.04
C PRO A 417 -16.53 5.60 8.24
N TYR A 418 -16.94 6.71 8.84
CA TYR A 418 -16.37 7.20 10.08
C TYR A 418 -17.37 7.06 11.23
N VAL A 419 -16.86 7.07 12.45
CA VAL A 419 -17.63 7.18 13.68
C VAL A 419 -16.83 7.95 14.73
N GLN A 420 -17.48 8.86 15.43
CA GLN A 420 -16.96 9.63 16.55
C GLN A 420 -17.90 9.48 17.74
N ILE A 421 -17.33 9.35 18.92
CA ILE A 421 -18.05 9.45 20.20
C ILE A 421 -17.90 10.90 20.67
N LEU A 422 -19.02 11.59 20.89
CA LEU A 422 -19.03 12.99 21.30
C LEU A 422 -19.46 13.15 22.77
N LYS A 423 -20.39 12.31 23.23
CA LYS A 423 -20.85 12.32 24.63
C LYS A 423 -20.75 10.94 25.24
N LYS A 424 -20.10 10.85 26.40
CA LYS A 424 -19.96 9.63 27.18
C LYS A 424 -20.45 9.91 28.60
N LEU A 425 -21.66 9.43 28.89
CA LEU A 425 -22.34 9.59 30.18
C LEU A 425 -22.57 8.20 30.80
N PRO A 426 -22.70 8.07 32.13
CA PRO A 426 -22.91 6.78 32.79
C PRO A 426 -24.14 5.98 32.29
N GLY A 427 -25.15 6.64 31.72
CA GLY A 427 -26.37 5.99 31.18
C GLY A 427 -26.56 6.10 29.66
N SER A 428 -25.62 6.72 28.93
CA SER A 428 -25.75 6.87 27.48
C SER A 428 -24.43 7.21 26.79
N VAL A 429 -24.27 6.75 25.55
CA VAL A 429 -23.20 7.20 24.64
C VAL A 429 -23.85 7.72 23.37
N SER A 430 -23.38 8.85 22.86
CA SER A 430 -23.86 9.41 21.59
C SER A 430 -22.74 10.06 20.80
N GLY A 431 -22.95 10.18 19.50
CA GLY A 431 -21.96 10.79 18.62
C GLY A 431 -22.45 11.00 17.19
N ARG A 432 -21.48 11.10 16.29
CA ARG A 432 -21.72 11.22 14.84
C ARG A 432 -21.03 10.08 14.10
N ALA A 433 -21.58 9.72 12.96
CA ALA A 433 -21.02 8.75 12.06
C ALA A 433 -21.45 9.06 10.62
N THR A 434 -20.93 8.30 9.66
CA THR A 434 -21.48 8.34 8.30
C THR A 434 -22.99 8.07 8.32
N PRO A 435 -23.83 8.88 7.65
CA PRO A 435 -25.27 8.70 7.63
C PRO A 435 -25.71 7.27 7.27
N ASN A 436 -26.72 6.76 7.98
CA ASN A 436 -27.27 5.41 7.81
C ASN A 436 -26.28 4.26 8.12
N ALA A 437 -25.10 4.54 8.69
CA ALA A 437 -24.17 3.49 9.09
C ALA A 437 -24.70 2.69 10.29
N THR A 438 -24.37 1.40 10.33
CA THR A 438 -24.57 0.55 11.51
C THR A 438 -23.40 0.74 12.45
N ILE A 439 -23.66 1.16 13.68
CA ILE A 439 -22.65 1.43 14.71
C ILE A 439 -22.60 0.26 15.69
N GLU A 440 -21.41 -0.25 15.97
CA GLU A 440 -21.20 -1.25 17.02
C GLU A 440 -20.34 -0.66 18.14
N LEU A 441 -20.81 -0.81 19.38
CA LEU A 441 -20.14 -0.29 20.57
C LEU A 441 -19.43 -1.41 21.33
N PHE A 442 -18.25 -1.07 21.85
CA PHE A 442 -17.41 -2.00 22.59
C PHE A 442 -16.81 -1.33 23.83
N TYR A 443 -16.68 -2.07 24.92
CA TYR A 443 -15.79 -1.69 26.01
C TYR A 443 -14.35 -1.78 25.53
N THR A 444 -13.62 -0.69 25.75
CA THR A 444 -12.28 -0.50 25.22
C THR A 444 -11.24 -1.16 26.13
N GLN A 445 -10.32 -1.91 25.53
CA GLN A 445 -9.06 -2.27 26.15
C GLN A 445 -7.99 -1.30 25.68
N ASN A 446 -7.28 -0.68 26.62
CA ASN A 446 -6.08 0.09 26.35
C ASN A 446 -4.85 -0.79 26.63
N CYS A 447 -3.98 -0.95 25.63
CA CYS A 447 -2.66 -1.54 25.81
C CYS A 447 -1.63 -0.56 25.29
N GLN A 448 -0.90 0.11 26.19
CA GLN A 448 0.17 1.06 25.86
C GLN A 448 -0.26 2.20 24.91
N GLY A 449 -1.50 2.69 25.01
CA GLY A 449 -2.03 3.79 24.18
C GLY A 449 -2.80 3.34 22.93
N PHE A 450 -2.91 2.03 22.69
CA PHE A 450 -3.76 1.46 21.64
C PHE A 450 -5.10 1.04 22.24
N CYS A 451 -6.15 1.72 21.79
CA CYS A 451 -7.52 1.58 22.28
C CYS A 451 -8.36 0.77 21.31
N GLU A 452 -8.76 -0.44 21.72
CA GLU A 452 -9.45 -1.40 20.86
C GLU A 452 -10.72 -1.94 21.52
N GLY A 453 -11.71 -2.29 20.70
CA GLY A 453 -12.98 -2.84 21.18
C GLY A 453 -12.85 -4.31 21.60
N LYS A 454 -12.81 -4.56 22.91
CA LYS A 454 -12.64 -5.91 23.47
C LYS A 454 -13.96 -6.60 23.77
N THR A 455 -14.89 -5.92 24.43
CA THR A 455 -16.17 -6.52 24.85
C THR A 455 -17.34 -5.82 24.18
N TYR A 456 -18.09 -6.53 23.36
CA TYR A 456 -19.25 -6.00 22.65
C TYR A 456 -20.36 -5.53 23.63
N ILE A 457 -20.97 -4.38 23.33
CA ILE A 457 -22.04 -3.75 24.12
C ILE A 457 -23.37 -3.84 23.36
N GLY A 458 -23.40 -3.37 22.12
CA GLY A 458 -24.64 -3.25 21.35
C GLY A 458 -24.43 -2.69 19.95
N THR A 459 -25.47 -2.80 19.13
CA THR A 459 -25.52 -2.27 17.76
C THR A 459 -26.67 -1.27 17.65
N ILE A 460 -26.40 -0.12 17.06
CA ILE A 460 -27.38 0.97 16.86
C ILE A 460 -27.22 1.59 15.46
N PRO A 461 -28.30 2.00 14.78
CA PRO A 461 -28.20 2.70 13.51
C PRO A 461 -27.90 4.18 13.72
N ALA A 462 -27.08 4.77 12.84
CA ALA A 462 -26.99 6.22 12.70
C ALA A 462 -28.16 6.74 11.86
N GLY A 463 -28.70 7.90 12.24
CA GLY A 463 -29.72 8.60 11.47
C GLY A 463 -29.24 9.08 10.10
N SER A 464 -30.16 9.60 9.30
CA SER A 464 -29.84 10.23 8.00
C SER A 464 -29.01 11.52 8.13
N ASP A 465 -28.99 12.12 9.32
CA ASP A 465 -28.14 13.27 9.70
C ASP A 465 -26.77 12.83 10.26
N GLY A 466 -26.53 11.52 10.37
CA GLY A 466 -25.34 10.93 10.95
C GLY A 466 -25.31 10.90 12.48
N ARG A 467 -26.35 11.39 13.18
CA ARG A 467 -26.41 11.35 14.65
C ARG A 467 -26.84 9.98 15.13
N TRP A 468 -26.28 9.56 16.26
CA TRP A 468 -26.60 8.25 16.85
C TRP A 468 -26.52 8.32 18.39
N GLN A 469 -27.33 7.48 19.05
CA GLN A 469 -27.36 7.40 20.51
C GLN A 469 -27.65 5.96 20.96
N TYR A 470 -26.91 5.53 21.99
CA TYR A 470 -27.16 4.33 22.77
C TYR A 470 -27.58 4.73 24.18
N ILE A 471 -28.66 4.13 24.68
CA ILE A 471 -29.19 4.33 26.03
C ILE A 471 -28.99 3.03 26.80
N GLY A 472 -28.18 3.07 27.86
CA GLY A 472 -27.80 1.90 28.64
C GLY A 472 -26.62 2.22 29.58
N ALA A 473 -26.43 1.38 30.60
CA ALA A 473 -25.36 1.58 31.57
C ALA A 473 -23.97 1.44 30.91
N ILE A 474 -23.09 2.42 31.17
CA ILE A 474 -21.72 2.47 30.67
C ILE A 474 -20.74 2.45 31.84
N ASN A 475 -20.07 1.30 32.01
CA ASN A 475 -19.20 1.04 33.17
C ASN A 475 -17.70 1.14 32.84
N GLY A 476 -17.32 1.83 31.76
CA GLY A 476 -15.93 1.94 31.34
C GLY A 476 -15.72 2.78 30.09
N SER A 477 -14.49 2.73 29.56
CA SER A 477 -14.18 3.34 28.26
C SER A 477 -14.85 2.59 27.13
N VAL A 478 -15.31 3.34 26.13
CA VAL A 478 -16.09 2.83 25.00
C VAL A 478 -15.43 3.28 23.71
N THR A 479 -15.41 2.38 22.74
CA THR A 479 -15.04 2.68 21.35
C THR A 479 -16.13 2.13 20.43
N ALA A 480 -16.19 2.65 19.22
CA ALA A 480 -17.21 2.30 18.25
C ALA A 480 -16.61 1.97 16.88
N THR A 481 -17.30 1.14 16.09
CA THR A 481 -17.05 0.98 14.65
C THR A 481 -18.31 1.33 13.88
N ALA A 482 -18.16 1.73 12.62
CA ALA A 482 -19.26 1.98 11.68
C ALA A 482 -19.15 1.03 10.47
N SER A 483 -20.29 0.51 10.01
CA SER A 483 -20.37 -0.36 8.83
C SER A 483 -21.47 0.09 7.88
N LEU A 484 -21.21 -0.01 6.56
CA LEU A 484 -22.17 0.22 5.48
C LEU A 484 -22.09 -0.95 4.48
N LEU A 485 -23.17 -1.15 3.71
CA LEU A 485 -23.29 -2.32 2.82
C LEU A 485 -22.17 -2.43 1.77
N ASN A 486 -21.74 -1.30 1.20
CA ASN A 486 -20.76 -1.23 0.11
C ASN A 486 -19.43 -0.58 0.56
N ALA A 487 -19.12 -0.66 1.84
CA ALA A 487 -17.92 -0.07 2.42
C ALA A 487 -17.24 -1.05 3.35
N THR A 488 -15.91 -0.94 3.48
CA THR A 488 -15.19 -1.64 4.53
C THR A 488 -15.51 -1.01 5.88
N THR A 489 -15.69 -1.81 6.93
CA THR A 489 -15.95 -1.29 8.29
C THR A 489 -14.85 -0.32 8.74
N SER A 490 -15.24 0.74 9.45
CA SER A 490 -14.33 1.77 9.95
C SER A 490 -13.28 1.23 10.93
N PRO A 491 -12.15 1.92 11.10
CA PRO A 491 -11.35 1.81 12.32
C PRO A 491 -12.19 2.11 13.58
N PHE A 492 -11.65 1.73 14.74
CA PHE A 492 -12.22 2.13 16.03
C PHE A 492 -12.27 3.65 16.16
N SER A 493 -13.35 4.17 16.74
CA SER A 493 -13.60 5.61 16.93
C SER A 493 -12.44 6.26 17.67
N THR A 494 -12.04 7.45 17.24
CA THR A 494 -11.01 8.26 17.88
C THR A 494 -11.59 9.61 18.35
N THR A 495 -10.84 10.31 19.19
CA THR A 495 -11.14 11.67 19.64
C THR A 495 -10.76 12.74 18.62
N ALA A 496 -10.11 12.36 17.52
CA ALA A 496 -9.67 13.28 16.48
C ALA A 496 -10.83 14.14 15.96
N LEU A 497 -10.56 15.41 15.71
CA LEU A 497 -11.51 16.28 15.02
C LEU A 497 -11.51 15.95 13.53
N LEU A 498 -12.68 16.05 12.91
CA LEU A 498 -12.78 16.03 11.46
C LEU A 498 -12.29 17.36 10.88
N GLU A 499 -12.05 17.37 9.57
CA GLU A 499 -11.72 18.59 8.84
C GLU A 499 -12.84 19.62 9.02
N ASN A 500 -12.46 20.86 9.36
CA ASN A 500 -13.37 21.98 9.61
C ASN A 500 -14.30 21.86 10.84
N GLU A 501 -14.08 20.90 11.75
CA GLU A 501 -14.80 20.87 13.03
C GLU A 501 -14.37 21.99 13.98
N ALA A 502 -13.19 22.58 13.80
CA ALA A 502 -12.74 23.73 14.58
C ALA A 502 -12.93 25.02 13.78
N ILE A 503 -13.55 26.02 14.41
CA ILE A 503 -13.69 27.38 13.89
C ILE A 503 -12.53 28.20 14.47
N ILE A 504 -11.70 28.78 13.58
CA ILE A 504 -10.52 29.58 13.95
C ILE A 504 -10.80 31.03 13.60
N GLU A 505 -10.87 31.89 14.61
CA GLU A 505 -11.00 33.33 14.44
C GLU A 505 -9.60 33.97 14.51
N PRO A 506 -9.20 34.75 13.48
CA PRO A 506 -7.90 35.41 13.45
C PRO A 506 -7.82 36.57 14.46
N VAL A 507 -6.60 37.04 14.73
CA VAL A 507 -6.40 38.21 15.58
C VAL A 507 -6.74 39.50 14.84
N THR A 508 -7.59 40.33 15.44
CA THR A 508 -7.87 41.70 14.99
C THR A 508 -7.20 42.73 15.93
N CYS A 509 -7.78 43.90 16.18
CA CYS A 509 -7.10 45.02 16.86
C CYS A 509 -6.77 44.83 18.36
N VAL A 510 -7.28 43.81 19.05
CA VAL A 510 -7.13 43.65 20.52
C VAL A 510 -6.83 42.22 20.98
N ALA A 511 -6.03 41.44 20.22
CA ALA A 511 -5.67 40.06 20.60
C ALA A 511 -6.89 39.17 20.90
N ASN A 512 -7.92 39.27 20.07
CA ASN A 512 -9.20 38.57 20.22
C ASN A 512 -9.29 37.28 19.39
N GLY A 513 -8.15 36.69 19.00
CA GLY A 513 -8.17 35.41 18.32
C GLY A 513 -8.87 34.34 19.17
N SER A 514 -9.51 33.38 18.53
CA SER A 514 -10.15 32.28 19.26
C SER A 514 -10.18 31.01 18.44
N ILE A 515 -10.21 29.87 19.11
CA ILE A 515 -10.46 28.59 18.49
C ILE A 515 -11.65 27.96 19.22
N THR A 516 -12.68 27.62 18.46
CA THR A 516 -13.93 27.06 18.98
C THR A 516 -14.23 25.74 18.30
N ILE A 517 -14.38 24.66 19.07
CA ILE A 517 -14.96 23.42 18.60
C ILE A 517 -16.46 23.51 18.94
N PRO A 518 -17.38 23.66 17.97
CA PRO A 518 -18.78 24.01 18.26
C PRO A 518 -19.64 22.80 18.64
N GLU A 519 -19.31 21.60 18.15
CA GLU A 519 -20.11 20.40 18.43
C GLU A 519 -19.91 19.96 19.89
N PRO A 520 -20.96 19.95 20.74
CA PRO A 520 -20.79 19.73 22.18
C PRO A 520 -20.21 18.35 22.52
N ARG A 521 -19.13 18.33 23.32
CA ARG A 521 -18.52 17.10 23.83
C ARG A 521 -18.64 17.02 25.36
N GLU A 522 -19.09 15.87 25.86
CA GLU A 522 -19.32 15.62 27.29
C GLU A 522 -18.61 14.33 27.72
N GLY A 523 -17.90 14.37 28.85
CA GLY A 523 -17.08 13.24 29.31
C GLY A 523 -15.78 13.04 28.51
N ILE A 524 -15.32 14.09 27.82
CA ILE A 524 -14.07 14.18 27.06
C ILE A 524 -13.29 15.39 27.58
N THR A 525 -11.98 15.26 27.76
CA THR A 525 -11.12 16.33 28.27
C THR A 525 -10.40 17.06 27.13
N PHE A 526 -10.23 18.38 27.30
CA PHE A 526 -9.47 19.22 26.38
C PHE A 526 -8.25 19.80 27.12
N THR A 527 -7.13 19.94 26.42
CA THR A 527 -5.95 20.66 26.91
C THR A 527 -5.38 21.49 25.77
N TRP A 528 -5.37 22.81 25.95
CA TRP A 528 -4.81 23.75 24.98
C TRP A 528 -3.39 24.15 25.35
N ASN A 529 -2.49 24.16 24.37
CA ASN A 529 -1.11 24.63 24.50
C ASN A 529 -0.80 25.70 23.45
N LYS A 530 -0.09 26.77 23.84
CA LYS A 530 0.61 27.65 22.90
C LYS A 530 1.93 27.01 22.49
N ILE A 531 2.25 26.99 21.20
CA ILE A 531 3.53 26.49 20.69
C ILE A 531 4.44 27.68 20.32
N ILE A 532 5.60 27.75 20.94
CA ILE A 532 6.65 28.72 20.59
C ILE A 532 7.98 27.95 20.54
N ASN A 533 8.67 27.94 19.40
CA ASN A 533 9.94 27.21 19.20
C ASN A 533 9.86 25.73 19.67
N ASN A 534 8.78 25.02 19.33
CA ASN A 534 8.45 23.66 19.77
C ASN A 534 8.23 23.46 21.28
N ILE A 535 8.23 24.53 22.09
CA ILE A 535 7.86 24.48 23.51
C ILE A 535 6.35 24.67 23.65
N ARG A 536 5.69 23.76 24.39
CA ARG A 536 4.24 23.76 24.67
C ARG A 536 3.97 24.41 26.01
N THR A 537 3.21 25.50 26.02
CA THR A 537 2.80 26.20 27.25
C THR A 537 1.28 26.03 27.45
N PRO A 538 0.82 25.43 28.55
CA PRO A 538 -0.61 25.24 28.79
C PRO A 538 -1.40 26.55 28.85
N LEU A 539 -2.62 26.56 28.30
CA LEU A 539 -3.52 27.73 28.27
C LEU A 539 -4.89 27.48 28.91
N GLY A 540 -5.43 26.28 28.82
CA GLY A 540 -6.77 25.98 29.38
C GLY A 540 -7.32 24.62 28.99
N HIS A 541 -8.50 24.29 29.53
CA HIS A 541 -9.14 22.97 29.41
C HIS A 541 -10.58 23.01 28.85
N GLU A 542 -11.04 24.17 28.39
CA GLU A 542 -12.37 24.30 27.80
C GLU A 542 -12.37 23.90 26.32
N GLN A 543 -13.55 23.55 25.80
CA GLN A 543 -13.73 23.22 24.37
C GLN A 543 -13.55 24.44 23.44
N LYS A 544 -13.61 25.64 24.02
CA LYS A 544 -13.34 26.92 23.37
C LYS A 544 -12.19 27.62 24.09
N ILE A 545 -11.32 28.27 23.33
CA ILE A 545 -10.29 29.15 23.88
C ILE A 545 -10.32 30.51 23.17
N THR A 546 -10.24 31.60 23.94
CA THR A 546 -10.33 32.99 23.46
C THR A 546 -9.11 33.81 23.88
N ASN A 547 -9.04 35.06 23.42
CA ASN A 547 -7.96 36.00 23.73
C ASN A 547 -6.59 35.50 23.28
N LEU A 548 -6.57 34.85 22.12
CA LEU A 548 -5.35 34.33 21.51
C LEU A 548 -4.62 35.41 20.71
N ASP A 549 -3.30 35.41 20.82
CA ASP A 549 -2.40 36.15 19.92
C ASP A 549 -2.15 35.37 18.62
N VAL A 550 -1.48 36.00 17.66
CA VAL A 550 -1.01 35.35 16.43
C VAL A 550 0.00 34.25 16.79
N GLY A 551 -0.15 33.06 16.20
CA GLY A 551 0.75 31.94 16.44
C GLY A 551 0.11 30.56 16.32
N SER A 552 0.85 29.53 16.71
CA SER A 552 0.43 28.13 16.64
C SER A 552 -0.08 27.63 17.99
N TYR A 553 -1.20 26.92 17.98
CA TYR A 553 -1.88 26.40 19.16
C TYR A 553 -2.22 24.93 18.97
N GLU A 554 -1.97 24.11 19.97
CA GLU A 554 -2.28 22.68 19.98
C GLU A 554 -3.45 22.42 20.92
N VAL A 555 -4.43 21.66 20.47
CA VAL A 555 -5.43 21.03 21.34
C VAL A 555 -5.10 19.56 21.47
N ILE A 556 -5.15 19.05 22.70
CA ILE A 556 -5.12 17.63 23.01
C ILE A 556 -6.51 17.25 23.50
N ILE A 557 -7.15 16.29 22.83
CA ILE A 557 -8.49 15.79 23.14
C ILE A 557 -8.37 14.35 23.61
N ASP A 558 -8.83 14.06 24.83
CA ASP A 558 -8.68 12.75 25.46
C ASP A 558 -10.05 12.22 25.97
N ASP A 559 -10.41 11.00 25.55
CA ASP A 559 -11.64 10.30 25.94
C ASP A 559 -11.44 9.36 27.16
N GLY A 560 -10.27 9.46 27.79
CA GLY A 560 -9.80 8.59 28.87
C GLY A 560 -9.20 7.28 28.38
N CYS A 561 -9.19 7.02 27.06
CA CYS A 561 -8.46 5.91 26.48
C CYS A 561 -7.28 6.40 25.65
N LYS A 562 -7.52 7.28 24.67
CA LYS A 562 -6.49 7.80 23.77
C LYS A 562 -6.62 9.31 23.62
N SER A 563 -5.51 10.00 23.84
CA SER A 563 -5.37 11.42 23.52
C SER A 563 -4.98 11.61 22.05
N THR A 564 -5.68 12.49 21.35
CA THR A 564 -5.30 12.95 20.00
C THR A 564 -4.94 14.43 20.05
N SER A 565 -3.87 14.84 19.38
CA SER A 565 -3.46 16.25 19.28
C SER A 565 -3.71 16.81 17.88
N GLN A 566 -4.14 18.07 17.80
CA GLN A 566 -4.24 18.81 16.55
C GLN A 566 -3.70 20.23 16.73
N VAL A 567 -2.98 20.71 15.72
CA VAL A 567 -2.39 22.06 15.71
C VAL A 567 -3.18 22.98 14.79
N PHE A 568 -3.45 24.18 15.27
CA PHE A 568 -4.11 25.26 14.58
C PHE A 568 -3.22 26.49 14.51
N GLU A 569 -3.37 27.29 13.46
CA GLU A 569 -2.66 28.56 13.30
C GLU A 569 -3.67 29.72 13.38
N VAL A 570 -3.46 30.62 14.33
CA VAL A 570 -4.22 31.88 14.43
C VAL A 570 -3.43 32.96 13.68
N LYS A 571 -4.02 33.44 12.58
CA LYS A 571 -3.38 34.41 11.67
C LYS A 571 -3.57 35.87 12.12
N ASP A 572 -2.69 36.74 11.65
CA ASP A 572 -2.79 38.20 11.84
C ASP A 572 -3.71 38.83 10.79
N GLN A 573 -4.85 39.37 11.23
CA GLN A 573 -5.80 40.12 10.41
C GLN A 573 -6.05 41.53 10.96
N LYS A 574 -5.06 42.11 11.67
CA LYS A 574 -5.11 43.49 12.14
C LYS A 574 -5.29 44.48 10.98
N LEU A 575 -6.23 45.41 11.13
CA LEU A 575 -6.46 46.49 10.19
C LEU A 575 -5.19 47.34 10.01
N THR A 576 -4.67 47.40 8.80
CA THR A 576 -3.49 48.22 8.46
C THR A 576 -3.87 49.68 8.22
N ILE A 577 -2.91 50.59 8.47
CA ILE A 577 -3.05 52.00 8.12
C ILE A 577 -3.34 52.13 6.61
N PRO A 578 -4.37 52.88 6.19
CA PRO A 578 -4.70 53.06 4.79
C PRO A 578 -3.65 53.93 4.08
N GLU A 579 -3.22 53.50 2.89
CA GLU A 579 -2.30 54.25 2.03
C GLU A 579 -3.08 54.92 0.90
N ILE A 580 -2.91 56.24 0.73
CA ILE A 580 -3.54 57.01 -0.35
C ILE A 580 -2.60 56.98 -1.56
N GLU A 581 -3.12 56.58 -2.72
CA GLU A 581 -2.37 56.60 -3.98
C GLU A 581 -1.99 58.05 -4.36
N PRO A 582 -0.74 58.30 -4.82
CA PRO A 582 -0.30 59.64 -5.18
C PRO A 582 -1.07 60.19 -6.38
N VAL A 583 -1.64 61.39 -6.24
CA VAL A 583 -2.39 62.08 -7.30
C VAL A 583 -1.47 63.06 -8.04
N ASN A 584 -1.44 63.01 -9.38
CA ASN A 584 -0.67 63.95 -10.20
C ASN A 584 -1.58 64.92 -11.00
N PRO A 585 -1.71 66.21 -10.58
CA PRO A 585 -2.61 67.20 -11.19
C PRO A 585 -2.28 67.56 -12.63
N GLN A 586 -3.29 67.49 -13.50
CA GLN A 586 -3.25 68.02 -14.87
C GLN A 586 -3.70 69.48 -14.92
N CYS A 587 -3.27 70.24 -15.94
CA CYS A 587 -3.68 71.63 -16.16
C CYS A 587 -5.20 71.74 -16.36
N GLY A 588 -5.84 72.70 -15.69
CA GLY A 588 -7.29 72.93 -15.76
C GLY A 588 -8.16 71.96 -14.95
N GLN A 589 -7.56 70.94 -14.31
CA GLN A 589 -8.29 69.96 -13.51
C GLN A 589 -8.81 70.58 -12.20
N ARG A 590 -10.12 70.44 -11.93
CA ARG A 590 -10.79 70.97 -10.72
C ARG A 590 -11.25 69.89 -9.74
N SER A 591 -11.20 68.62 -10.12
CA SER A 591 -11.56 67.47 -9.29
C SER A 591 -10.54 66.35 -9.47
N PHE A 592 -10.15 65.72 -8.36
CA PHE A 592 -9.06 64.77 -8.25
C PHE A 592 -9.58 63.46 -7.67
N THR A 593 -9.21 62.33 -8.27
CA THR A 593 -9.55 61.01 -7.77
C THR A 593 -8.57 60.61 -6.67
N PHE A 594 -9.05 60.56 -5.43
CA PHE A 594 -8.32 60.02 -4.30
C PHE A 594 -8.73 58.57 -4.09
N LYS A 595 -7.75 57.66 -4.09
CA LYS A 595 -7.97 56.23 -3.86
C LYS A 595 -7.13 55.76 -2.69
N ALA A 596 -7.76 55.02 -1.77
CA ALA A 596 -7.10 54.46 -0.60
C ALA A 596 -7.06 52.94 -0.68
N ASN A 597 -5.92 52.35 -0.34
CA ASN A 597 -5.74 50.91 -0.27
C ASN A 597 -5.42 50.49 1.17
N VAL A 598 -5.98 49.35 1.57
CA VAL A 598 -5.75 48.71 2.87
C VAL A 598 -5.27 47.30 2.59
N PHE A 599 -4.13 46.91 3.16
CA PHE A 599 -3.53 45.60 2.92
C PHE A 599 -4.14 44.47 3.76
N ARG A 600 -4.61 44.76 4.98
CA ARG A 600 -5.21 43.80 5.91
C ARG A 600 -6.35 44.44 6.70
N GLY A 601 -7.36 43.64 7.06
CA GLY A 601 -8.53 44.04 7.86
C GLY A 601 -9.63 42.98 7.81
N LYS A 602 -10.46 42.87 8.85
CA LYS A 602 -11.51 41.84 8.89
C LYS A 602 -12.72 42.24 8.05
N GLY A 603 -13.09 41.39 7.09
CA GLY A 603 -14.36 41.50 6.37
C GLY A 603 -14.49 42.77 5.53
N PHE A 604 -15.68 43.38 5.53
CA PHE A 604 -15.96 44.58 4.76
C PHE A 604 -15.31 45.82 5.40
N ILE A 605 -14.56 46.59 4.60
CA ILE A 605 -13.87 47.82 5.04
C ILE A 605 -14.66 49.04 4.60
N ARG A 606 -15.05 49.88 5.56
CA ARG A 606 -15.67 51.19 5.33
C ARG A 606 -14.60 52.28 5.21
N TYR A 607 -14.72 53.14 4.19
CA TYR A 607 -13.80 54.26 3.94
C TYR A 607 -14.53 55.58 4.10
N GLU A 608 -14.00 56.47 4.94
CA GLU A 608 -14.53 57.81 5.19
C GLU A 608 -13.44 58.85 5.00
N TRP A 609 -13.66 59.81 4.10
CA TRP A 609 -12.71 60.88 3.79
C TRP A 609 -13.03 62.13 4.59
N TYR A 610 -11.99 62.77 5.12
CA TYR A 610 -12.07 63.97 5.94
C TYR A 610 -11.17 65.07 5.37
N ASP A 611 -11.67 66.30 5.40
CA ASP A 611 -10.83 67.49 5.31
C ASP A 611 -10.31 67.89 6.71
N ALA A 612 -9.86 69.14 6.88
CA ALA A 612 -9.27 69.58 8.15
C ALA A 612 -10.27 69.59 9.33
N GLN A 613 -11.59 69.55 9.10
CA GLN A 613 -12.60 69.61 10.16
C GLN A 613 -13.79 68.66 9.96
N ASP A 614 -14.19 68.34 8.72
CA ASP A 614 -15.44 67.65 8.43
C ASP A 614 -15.25 66.42 7.53
N LYS A 615 -16.24 65.51 7.59
CA LYS A 615 -16.34 64.36 6.68
C LYS A 615 -16.87 64.82 5.34
N VAL A 616 -16.13 64.55 4.27
CA VAL A 616 -16.41 65.08 2.93
C VAL A 616 -16.87 64.03 1.93
N ALA A 617 -16.51 62.76 2.09
CA ALA A 617 -16.95 61.67 1.21
C ALA A 617 -16.84 60.27 1.86
N GLU A 618 -17.43 59.28 1.21
CA GLU A 618 -17.31 57.86 1.56
C GLU A 618 -17.00 57.02 0.32
N GLY A 619 -16.20 55.97 0.49
CA GLY A 619 -15.83 55.05 -0.59
C GLY A 619 -14.32 54.87 -0.73
N GLN A 620 -13.90 53.71 -1.25
CA GLN A 620 -12.48 53.40 -1.46
C GLN A 620 -11.82 54.36 -2.45
N SER A 621 -12.58 54.84 -3.43
CA SER A 621 -12.17 55.83 -4.41
C SER A 621 -13.22 56.94 -4.46
N VAL A 622 -12.80 58.19 -4.29
CA VAL A 622 -13.66 59.38 -4.26
C VAL A 622 -13.07 60.49 -5.13
N ASN A 623 -13.94 61.36 -5.67
CA ASN A 623 -13.51 62.54 -6.42
C ASN A 623 -13.73 63.79 -5.58
N LEU A 624 -12.62 64.46 -5.20
CA LEU A 624 -12.63 65.64 -4.33
C LEU A 624 -11.91 66.82 -5.02
N PRO A 625 -12.28 68.08 -4.72
CA PRO A 625 -11.60 69.25 -5.26
C PRO A 625 -10.18 69.38 -4.70
N GLU A 626 -9.41 70.39 -5.14
CA GLU A 626 -8.10 70.67 -4.54
C GLU A 626 -8.22 70.90 -3.02
N GLY A 627 -7.24 70.44 -2.26
CA GLY A 627 -7.33 70.44 -0.81
C GLY A 627 -6.38 69.44 -0.17
N SER A 628 -6.47 69.34 1.15
CA SER A 628 -5.72 68.38 1.96
C SER A 628 -6.70 67.41 2.59
N TYR A 629 -6.59 66.12 2.29
CA TYR A 629 -7.53 65.10 2.74
C TYR A 629 -6.84 63.93 3.41
N LYS A 630 -7.49 63.34 4.42
CA LYS A 630 -7.11 62.06 5.01
C LYS A 630 -8.28 61.08 4.92
N VAL A 631 -8.00 59.79 4.98
CA VAL A 631 -9.03 58.74 5.01
C VAL A 631 -8.97 57.99 6.33
N THR A 632 -10.15 57.75 6.91
CA THR A 632 -10.35 56.85 8.04
C THR A 632 -11.00 55.58 7.52
N VAL A 633 -10.37 54.44 7.80
CA VAL A 633 -10.92 53.12 7.47
C VAL A 633 -11.39 52.41 8.71
N THR A 634 -12.55 51.76 8.64
CA THR A 634 -13.12 50.93 9.70
C THR A 634 -13.42 49.54 9.17
N ASP A 635 -12.94 48.49 9.83
CA ASP A 635 -13.25 47.10 9.45
C ASP A 635 -14.50 46.56 10.14
N GLU A 636 -14.92 45.34 9.79
CA GLU A 636 -16.12 44.69 10.36
C GLU A 636 -15.96 44.38 11.87
N ALA A 637 -14.73 44.29 12.36
CA ALA A 637 -14.43 44.16 13.79
C ALA A 637 -14.53 45.49 14.56
N GLY A 638 -14.79 46.61 13.88
CA GLY A 638 -14.89 47.94 14.47
C GLY A 638 -13.55 48.62 14.73
N CYS A 639 -12.44 48.06 14.22
CA CYS A 639 -11.12 48.66 14.34
C CYS A 639 -11.03 49.88 13.40
N LYS A 640 -10.42 50.98 13.85
CA LYS A 640 -10.24 52.20 13.05
C LYS A 640 -8.77 52.53 12.84
N GLN A 641 -8.42 52.92 11.62
CA GLN A 641 -7.09 53.44 11.27
C GLN A 641 -7.22 54.66 10.36
N GLU A 642 -6.31 55.62 10.51
CA GLU A 642 -6.32 56.88 9.75
C GLU A 642 -5.03 57.06 8.95
N SER A 643 -5.15 57.54 7.70
CA SER A 643 -3.99 57.95 6.91
C SER A 643 -3.45 59.31 7.38
N VAL A 644 -2.23 59.64 6.92
CA VAL A 644 -1.78 61.04 6.89
C VAL A 644 -2.53 61.84 5.82
N PHE A 645 -2.49 63.17 5.93
CA PHE A 645 -3.08 64.07 4.93
C PHE A 645 -2.29 64.07 3.62
N LEU A 646 -2.98 63.93 2.48
CA LEU A 646 -2.45 64.17 1.14
C LEU A 646 -2.97 65.52 0.62
N THR A 647 -2.05 66.44 0.29
CA THR A 647 -2.40 67.77 -0.24
C THR A 647 -2.22 67.81 -1.75
N VAL A 648 -3.28 68.16 -2.47
CA VAL A 648 -3.27 68.33 -3.93
C VAL A 648 -3.65 69.77 -4.27
N LYS A 649 -2.80 70.46 -5.05
CA LYS A 649 -3.06 71.83 -5.55
C LYS A 649 -3.34 71.79 -7.06
N ARG A 650 -4.34 72.54 -7.52
CA ARG A 650 -4.66 72.62 -8.95
C ARG A 650 -3.65 73.49 -9.71
N LYS A 651 -3.57 73.27 -11.02
CA LYS A 651 -2.83 74.11 -11.98
C LYS A 651 -3.85 74.88 -12.85
N PRO A 652 -4.12 76.18 -12.60
CA PRO A 652 -5.08 76.97 -13.38
C PRO A 652 -4.67 77.11 -14.85
N ALA A 653 -5.65 77.18 -15.75
CA ALA A 653 -5.44 77.40 -17.19
C ALA A 653 -6.61 78.25 -17.75
N PRO A 654 -6.38 79.13 -18.74
CA PRO A 654 -7.41 79.96 -19.36
C PRO A 654 -8.64 79.15 -19.82
N ILE A 655 -9.85 79.61 -19.48
CA ILE A 655 -11.13 78.99 -19.87
C ILE A 655 -11.97 79.95 -20.71
N PHE A 656 -12.45 79.46 -21.85
CA PHE A 656 -13.39 80.17 -22.71
C PHE A 656 -14.83 80.06 -22.19
N ASP A 657 -15.55 81.17 -22.16
CA ASP A 657 -16.99 81.21 -21.92
C ASP A 657 -17.73 81.48 -23.24
N PHE A 658 -18.40 80.45 -23.75
CA PHE A 658 -19.10 80.47 -25.04
C PHE A 658 -20.57 80.89 -24.93
N ASN A 659 -21.09 81.17 -23.73
CA ASN A 659 -22.54 81.31 -23.49
C ASN A 659 -23.20 82.54 -24.15
N ALA A 660 -22.43 83.45 -24.76
CA ALA A 660 -22.95 84.66 -25.43
C ALA A 660 -22.32 84.93 -26.81
N ILE A 661 -21.68 83.94 -27.44
CA ILE A 661 -20.99 84.13 -28.72
C ILE A 661 -21.99 84.39 -29.86
N GLY A 662 -21.80 85.49 -30.60
CA GLY A 662 -22.65 85.88 -31.73
C GLY A 662 -22.00 85.49 -33.05
N ILE A 663 -22.66 84.63 -33.84
CA ILE A 663 -22.18 84.17 -35.17
C ILE A 663 -23.15 84.66 -36.25
N THR A 664 -22.62 85.29 -37.31
CA THR A 664 -23.41 85.72 -38.48
C THR A 664 -23.06 84.88 -39.71
N ASN A 665 -24.05 84.24 -40.35
CA ASN A 665 -23.88 83.38 -41.53
C ASN A 665 -23.42 84.16 -42.76
N ALA A 666 -22.65 83.51 -43.64
CA ALA A 666 -22.25 84.08 -44.93
C ALA A 666 -23.04 83.45 -46.08
N ALA A 667 -23.36 84.25 -47.11
CA ALA A 667 -23.96 83.71 -48.33
C ALA A 667 -22.93 82.85 -49.10
N CYS A 668 -23.38 81.80 -49.79
CA CYS A 668 -22.47 80.92 -50.53
C CYS A 668 -21.50 81.71 -51.43
N GLY A 669 -20.19 81.61 -51.17
CA GLY A 669 -19.15 82.28 -51.96
C GLY A 669 -18.91 83.77 -51.65
N LYS A 670 -19.31 84.28 -50.47
CA LYS A 670 -19.06 85.66 -50.01
C LYS A 670 -18.35 85.70 -48.64
N GLN A 671 -17.58 86.77 -48.36
CA GLN A 671 -16.80 86.97 -47.10
C GLN A 671 -17.45 88.01 -46.17
N ASN A 672 -18.65 87.73 -45.69
CA ASN A 672 -19.42 88.65 -44.84
C ASN A 672 -19.85 88.04 -43.49
N GLY A 673 -19.18 86.98 -43.03
CA GLY A 673 -19.41 86.36 -41.72
C GLY A 673 -18.62 87.05 -40.58
N SER A 674 -19.04 86.84 -39.33
CA SER A 674 -18.33 87.34 -38.14
C SER A 674 -18.59 86.50 -36.88
N ILE A 675 -17.67 86.56 -35.91
CA ILE A 675 -17.70 85.96 -34.56
C ILE A 675 -17.43 87.08 -33.54
N LYS A 676 -18.40 87.38 -32.67
CA LYS A 676 -18.27 88.46 -31.67
C LYS A 676 -18.70 88.02 -30.26
N ASN A 677 -18.33 88.80 -29.24
CA ASN A 677 -18.68 88.67 -27.82
C ASN A 677 -18.00 87.52 -27.05
N ILE A 678 -16.75 87.19 -27.37
CA ILE A 678 -16.01 86.14 -26.64
C ILE A 678 -15.55 86.63 -25.26
N LYS A 679 -15.78 85.82 -24.22
CA LYS A 679 -15.31 86.07 -22.83
C LYS A 679 -14.35 84.97 -22.39
N VAL A 680 -13.35 85.34 -21.57
CA VAL A 680 -12.30 84.42 -21.08
C VAL A 680 -12.16 84.60 -19.57
N THR A 681 -12.06 83.48 -18.84
CA THR A 681 -11.96 83.40 -17.37
C THR A 681 -10.82 82.49 -16.94
N ASP A 682 -10.50 82.42 -15.64
CA ASP A 682 -9.44 81.57 -15.06
C ASP A 682 -8.01 81.87 -15.61
N LEU A 683 -7.76 83.15 -15.92
CA LEU A 683 -6.45 83.67 -16.37
C LEU A 683 -5.47 83.85 -15.20
N THR A 684 -4.21 83.52 -15.44
CA THR A 684 -3.08 83.82 -14.56
C THR A 684 -2.28 85.00 -15.14
N GLY A 685 -2.51 86.22 -14.64
CA GLY A 685 -1.82 87.43 -15.10
C GLY A 685 -2.42 88.06 -16.37
N THR A 686 -1.59 88.63 -17.24
CA THR A 686 -2.04 89.29 -18.49
C THR A 686 -2.07 88.31 -19.66
N ALA A 687 -3.13 88.35 -20.48
CA ALA A 687 -3.32 87.44 -21.62
C ALA A 687 -3.04 88.11 -22.98
N SER A 688 -2.53 87.32 -23.93
CA SER A 688 -2.36 87.70 -25.35
C SER A 688 -3.22 86.85 -26.27
N TYR A 689 -3.78 87.45 -27.32
CA TYR A 689 -4.75 86.85 -28.24
C TYR A 689 -4.24 86.80 -29.68
N GLN A 690 -4.42 85.66 -30.35
CA GLN A 690 -4.13 85.54 -31.78
C GLN A 690 -5.14 84.60 -32.46
N TRP A 691 -5.79 85.09 -33.52
CA TRP A 691 -6.66 84.28 -34.35
C TRP A 691 -5.90 83.55 -35.46
N TYR A 692 -6.33 82.34 -35.73
CA TYR A 692 -5.83 81.47 -36.79
C TYR A 692 -6.99 80.91 -37.60
N THR A 693 -6.75 80.68 -38.89
CA THR A 693 -7.62 79.80 -39.67
C THR A 693 -7.41 78.37 -39.22
N TYR A 694 -8.46 77.56 -39.22
CA TYR A 694 -8.37 76.15 -38.85
C TYR A 694 -8.88 75.27 -39.98
N ASP A 695 -7.99 74.42 -40.48
CA ASP A 695 -8.35 73.38 -41.42
C ASP A 695 -8.85 72.16 -40.63
N GLN A 696 -10.18 72.04 -40.50
CA GLN A 696 -10.80 70.94 -39.78
C GLN A 696 -10.47 69.56 -40.38
N ARG A 697 -10.12 69.48 -41.68
CA ARG A 697 -9.81 68.20 -42.33
C ARG A 697 -8.40 67.73 -42.04
N LYS A 698 -7.44 68.66 -41.92
CA LYS A 698 -6.04 68.35 -41.57
C LYS A 698 -5.79 68.39 -40.07
N GLY A 699 -6.68 68.99 -39.28
CA GLY A 699 -6.46 69.24 -37.85
C GLY A 699 -5.30 70.21 -37.59
N VAL A 700 -4.88 70.95 -38.62
CA VAL A 700 -3.72 71.85 -38.56
C VAL A 700 -4.21 73.29 -38.44
N ILE A 701 -3.65 74.00 -37.48
CA ILE A 701 -3.84 75.43 -37.32
C ILE A 701 -3.03 76.13 -38.41
N GLY A 702 -3.72 76.93 -39.21
CA GLY A 702 -3.14 77.68 -40.31
C GLY A 702 -2.28 78.84 -39.86
N LEU A 703 -1.96 79.74 -40.79
CA LEU A 703 -1.21 80.95 -40.45
C LEU A 703 -2.05 81.89 -39.56
N PRO A 704 -1.40 82.68 -38.68
CA PRO A 704 -2.09 83.70 -37.91
C PRO A 704 -2.76 84.70 -38.85
N ILE A 705 -4.00 85.07 -38.55
CA ILE A 705 -4.75 86.06 -39.31
C ILE A 705 -4.17 87.43 -38.98
N ALA A 706 -3.43 88.00 -39.92
CA ALA A 706 -2.72 89.25 -39.74
C ALA A 706 -3.67 90.38 -39.31
N GLY A 707 -3.33 91.06 -38.21
CA GLY A 707 -4.07 92.22 -37.69
C GLY A 707 -5.27 91.90 -36.77
N GLN A 708 -5.57 90.62 -36.50
CA GLN A 708 -6.70 90.21 -35.65
C GLN A 708 -6.21 89.70 -34.28
N ASN A 709 -5.79 90.63 -33.42
CA ASN A 709 -5.24 90.35 -32.08
C ASN A 709 -6.21 90.72 -30.94
N SER A 710 -7.51 90.64 -31.24
CA SER A 710 -8.61 90.97 -30.33
C SER A 710 -9.50 89.74 -30.10
N LEU A 711 -10.39 89.81 -29.11
CA LEU A 711 -11.31 88.71 -28.79
C LEU A 711 -12.36 88.46 -29.89
N ASP A 712 -12.69 89.46 -30.72
CA ASP A 712 -13.69 89.35 -31.79
C ASP A 712 -13.02 89.22 -33.17
N LEU A 713 -13.71 88.57 -34.12
CA LEU A 713 -13.25 88.29 -35.48
C LEU A 713 -14.32 88.67 -36.52
N GLU A 714 -14.01 89.52 -37.50
CA GLU A 714 -14.98 90.06 -38.46
C GLU A 714 -14.55 89.90 -39.94
N ASN A 715 -15.53 89.96 -40.86
CA ASN A 715 -15.35 89.94 -42.32
C ASN A 715 -14.66 88.68 -42.85
N VAL A 716 -15.13 87.53 -42.36
CA VAL A 716 -14.57 86.21 -42.65
C VAL A 716 -15.49 85.38 -43.55
N ALA A 717 -14.92 84.40 -44.25
CA ALA A 717 -15.63 83.54 -45.20
C ALA A 717 -16.54 82.52 -44.47
N GLY A 718 -17.71 82.22 -45.05
CA GLY A 718 -18.52 81.08 -44.62
C GLY A 718 -17.93 79.75 -45.10
N ASP A 719 -18.32 78.67 -44.41
CA ASP A 719 -17.79 77.31 -44.57
C ASP A 719 -16.33 77.10 -44.10
N PHE A 720 -15.80 78.03 -43.28
CA PHE A 720 -14.48 77.91 -42.64
C PHE A 720 -14.59 77.92 -41.11
N TYR A 721 -13.57 77.33 -40.47
CA TYR A 721 -13.41 77.30 -39.03
C TYR A 721 -12.27 78.21 -38.59
N TYR A 722 -12.46 78.87 -37.44
CA TYR A 722 -11.49 79.79 -36.86
C TYR A 722 -11.15 79.38 -35.42
N ILE A 723 -9.88 79.51 -35.04
CA ILE A 723 -9.39 79.22 -33.69
C ILE A 723 -8.71 80.45 -33.11
N LEU A 724 -9.06 80.76 -31.87
CA LEU A 724 -8.38 81.76 -31.06
C LEU A 724 -7.40 81.07 -30.10
N GLU A 725 -6.12 81.45 -30.14
CA GLU A 725 -5.13 81.07 -29.14
C GLU A 725 -5.02 82.15 -28.06
N ILE A 726 -4.97 81.70 -26.81
CA ILE A 726 -4.73 82.54 -25.64
C ILE A 726 -3.53 81.99 -24.89
N SER A 727 -2.55 82.85 -24.65
CA SER A 727 -1.47 82.61 -23.70
C SER A 727 -1.60 83.58 -22.54
N ASP A 728 -1.37 83.11 -21.32
CA ASP A 728 -1.23 83.93 -20.11
C ASP A 728 0.16 83.72 -19.49
N GLN A 729 0.37 84.18 -18.26
CA GLN A 729 1.66 84.06 -17.55
C GLN A 729 1.74 82.80 -16.65
N GLY A 730 0.84 81.83 -16.81
CA GLY A 730 0.83 80.58 -16.07
C GLY A 730 1.90 79.57 -16.53
N THR A 731 2.07 78.47 -15.78
CA THR A 731 2.98 77.36 -16.15
C THR A 731 2.35 76.36 -17.12
N CYS A 732 1.07 76.54 -17.47
CA CYS A 732 0.35 75.69 -18.42
C CYS A 732 0.56 76.22 -19.85
N SER A 733 0.58 75.33 -20.83
CA SER A 733 0.72 75.72 -22.24
C SER A 733 -0.48 76.56 -22.73
N PRO A 734 -0.31 77.41 -23.76
CA PRO A 734 -1.39 78.23 -24.32
C PRO A 734 -2.65 77.41 -24.65
N VAL A 735 -3.83 77.97 -24.37
CA VAL A 735 -5.12 77.31 -24.58
C VAL A 735 -5.77 77.88 -25.83
N ARG A 736 -6.27 76.99 -26.68
CA ARG A 736 -6.93 77.32 -27.95
C ARG A 736 -8.42 77.02 -27.89
N THR A 737 -9.26 77.82 -28.55
CA THR A 737 -10.69 77.51 -28.67
C THR A 737 -10.88 76.22 -29.47
N GLN A 738 -12.02 75.56 -29.26
CA GLN A 738 -12.54 74.67 -30.31
C GLN A 738 -12.75 75.49 -31.60
N PRO A 739 -12.64 74.86 -32.78
CA PRO A 739 -12.85 75.56 -34.04
C PRO A 739 -14.29 76.08 -34.14
N ILE A 740 -14.47 77.37 -34.37
CA ILE A 740 -15.81 78.01 -34.48
C ILE A 740 -16.19 78.12 -35.96
N TYR A 741 -17.37 77.57 -36.33
CA TYR A 741 -17.86 77.48 -37.71
C TYR A 741 -18.80 78.62 -38.12
N ILE A 742 -18.74 79.04 -39.38
CA ILE A 742 -19.67 80.02 -39.98
C ILE A 742 -20.52 79.37 -41.11
N PRO A 743 -21.87 79.23 -41.00
CA PRO A 743 -22.77 78.51 -41.96
C PRO A 743 -23.19 79.23 -43.28
N VAL A 744 -23.84 78.49 -44.22
CA VAL A 744 -24.22 78.86 -45.64
C VAL A 744 -25.60 78.24 -46.13
N TYR A 745 -26.34 78.70 -47.19
CA TYR A 745 -27.70 78.19 -47.63
C TYR A 745 -28.03 77.93 -49.18
N ASN A 746 -28.62 76.73 -49.55
CA ASN A 746 -29.35 76.08 -50.76
C ASN A 746 -28.87 74.56 -50.92
N SER A 747 -29.63 73.47 -51.27
CA SER A 747 -29.18 72.03 -51.03
C SER A 747 -29.52 70.85 -52.01
N VAL A 748 -28.80 69.71 -51.87
CA VAL A 748 -28.68 68.43 -52.67
C VAL A 748 -29.51 67.22 -52.09
N SER A 749 -29.48 65.92 -52.57
CA SER A 749 -30.16 64.71 -51.95
C SER A 749 -29.41 63.33 -52.00
N ILE A 750 -29.57 62.38 -51.02
CA ILE A 750 -28.79 61.09 -50.88
C ILE A 750 -29.60 59.80 -50.46
N SER A 751 -29.30 58.58 -50.98
CA SER A 751 -30.00 57.25 -50.77
C SER A 751 -29.39 56.29 -49.70
N PRO A 752 -30.05 55.21 -49.18
CA PRO A 752 -29.60 54.46 -47.98
C PRO A 752 -28.59 53.29 -48.12
N GLY A 753 -28.06 52.93 -49.31
CA GLY A 753 -26.89 52.01 -49.47
C GLY A 753 -26.99 50.55 -48.94
N GLN A 754 -25.90 49.77 -49.06
CA GLN A 754 -25.69 48.39 -48.54
C GLN A 754 -24.59 48.38 -47.46
N ILE A 755 -24.76 47.65 -46.35
CA ILE A 755 -23.86 47.74 -45.17
C ILE A 755 -23.27 46.37 -44.78
N THR A 756 -21.96 46.32 -44.57
CA THR A 756 -21.21 45.18 -44.01
C THR A 756 -20.75 45.51 -42.58
N HIS A 757 -21.03 44.63 -41.62
CA HIS A 757 -20.81 44.84 -40.19
C HIS A 757 -19.38 44.53 -39.71
N VAL A 758 -19.03 45.07 -38.54
CA VAL A 758 -17.70 44.92 -37.94
C VAL A 758 -17.54 43.57 -37.23
N THR A 759 -16.41 42.92 -37.44
CA THR A 759 -16.00 41.76 -36.64
C THR A 759 -14.93 42.14 -35.61
N CYS A 760 -14.96 41.48 -34.44
CA CYS A 760 -13.84 41.47 -33.49
C CYS A 760 -13.34 42.81 -32.97
N SER A 761 -14.17 43.60 -32.28
CA SER A 761 -13.82 44.85 -31.57
C SER A 761 -12.99 45.88 -32.37
N GLY A 762 -12.81 45.66 -33.68
CA GLY A 762 -11.96 46.43 -34.59
C GLY A 762 -12.79 47.30 -35.51
N ASN A 763 -12.22 47.72 -36.65
CA ASN A 763 -12.83 48.71 -37.53
C ASN A 763 -12.85 48.27 -39.01
N ASN A 764 -13.55 47.17 -39.34
CA ASN A 764 -13.52 46.55 -40.68
C ASN A 764 -14.86 46.53 -41.45
N GLY A 765 -15.90 47.22 -40.99
CA GLY A 765 -17.19 47.30 -41.69
C GLY A 765 -17.14 48.10 -43.00
N ALA A 766 -18.24 48.15 -43.76
CA ALA A 766 -18.31 48.88 -45.02
C ALA A 766 -19.74 49.38 -45.34
N ILE A 767 -19.84 50.41 -46.17
CA ILE A 767 -21.10 50.97 -46.71
C ILE A 767 -20.90 51.17 -48.21
N GLU A 768 -21.71 50.54 -49.06
CA GLU A 768 -21.52 50.50 -50.51
C GLU A 768 -22.82 50.80 -51.28
N GLN A 769 -22.74 51.05 -52.59
CA GLN A 769 -23.88 51.24 -53.51
C GLN A 769 -24.84 52.40 -53.16
N VAL A 770 -24.33 53.57 -52.76
CA VAL A 770 -25.16 54.75 -52.46
C VAL A 770 -25.42 55.60 -53.70
N ILE A 771 -26.65 56.12 -53.85
CA ILE A 771 -27.09 56.94 -55.00
C ILE A 771 -27.41 58.37 -54.50
N ILE A 772 -27.04 59.40 -55.25
CA ILE A 772 -27.18 60.83 -54.92
C ILE A 772 -27.95 61.55 -56.05
N GLY A 773 -28.82 62.50 -55.72
CA GLY A 773 -29.60 63.31 -56.68
C GLY A 773 -29.25 64.80 -56.62
N GLU A 774 -29.19 65.44 -57.79
CA GLU A 774 -28.94 66.88 -58.01
C GLU A 774 -27.61 67.46 -57.46
N ALA A 775 -26.63 66.60 -57.18
CA ALA A 775 -25.23 66.94 -57.00
C ALA A 775 -24.37 66.36 -58.11
N ASN A 776 -23.22 66.99 -58.38
CA ASN A 776 -22.18 66.46 -59.24
C ASN A 776 -20.87 66.18 -58.48
N LEU A 777 -20.86 66.38 -57.17
CA LEU A 777 -19.75 66.12 -56.26
C LEU A 777 -20.27 65.45 -54.96
N TYR A 778 -19.49 64.58 -54.32
CA TYR A 778 -19.84 63.98 -53.03
C TYR A 778 -18.64 63.62 -52.17
N GLU A 779 -18.83 63.55 -50.86
CA GLU A 779 -17.79 63.29 -49.87
C GLU A 779 -18.37 62.56 -48.66
N TRP A 780 -17.75 61.47 -48.21
CA TRP A 780 -18.19 60.77 -47.01
C TRP A 780 -17.62 61.35 -45.73
N PHE A 781 -18.20 61.04 -44.58
CA PHE A 781 -17.75 61.42 -43.24
C PHE A 781 -17.96 60.27 -42.24
N ASP A 782 -17.08 60.13 -41.26
CA ASP A 782 -17.23 59.15 -40.17
C ASP A 782 -18.21 59.58 -39.07
N ALA A 783 -18.35 58.74 -38.03
CA ALA A 783 -19.24 58.95 -36.89
C ALA A 783 -18.90 60.13 -35.99
N SER A 784 -17.67 60.66 -36.09
CA SER A 784 -17.26 61.91 -35.44
C SER A 784 -17.43 63.13 -36.35
N GLY A 785 -17.74 62.91 -37.64
CA GLY A 785 -17.94 63.94 -38.65
C GLY A 785 -16.70 64.30 -39.47
N GLN A 786 -15.69 63.42 -39.60
CA GLN A 786 -14.46 63.65 -40.41
C GLN A 786 -14.57 63.05 -41.83
N SER A 787 -14.19 63.81 -42.86
CA SER A 787 -14.34 63.38 -44.26
C SER A 787 -13.50 62.16 -44.65
N ILE A 788 -14.08 61.23 -45.42
CA ILE A 788 -13.48 59.99 -45.89
C ILE A 788 -13.45 59.95 -47.42
N GLY A 789 -12.25 59.96 -47.99
CA GLY A 789 -12.01 59.78 -49.43
C GLY A 789 -12.12 61.05 -50.28
N GLY A 790 -12.35 62.22 -49.68
CA GLY A 790 -12.40 63.52 -50.37
C GLY A 790 -13.66 63.73 -51.21
N ILE A 791 -13.83 64.97 -51.70
CA ILE A 791 -14.89 65.30 -52.65
C ILE A 791 -14.59 64.63 -53.99
N LYS A 792 -15.51 63.78 -54.47
CA LYS A 792 -15.44 63.05 -55.73
C LYS A 792 -16.54 63.51 -56.66
N ASN A 793 -16.27 63.52 -57.97
CA ASN A 793 -17.32 63.69 -58.96
C ASN A 793 -18.33 62.55 -58.80
N TYR A 794 -19.60 62.92 -58.69
CA TYR A 794 -20.67 61.95 -58.62
C TYR A 794 -20.98 61.43 -60.03
N ASP A 795 -20.65 60.16 -60.27
CA ASP A 795 -21.02 59.42 -61.46
C ASP A 795 -22.02 58.31 -61.08
N PRO A 796 -23.26 58.32 -61.61
CA PRO A 796 -24.27 57.29 -61.34
C PRO A 796 -23.83 55.87 -61.71
N ALA A 797 -22.86 55.70 -62.63
CA ALA A 797 -22.34 54.40 -63.04
C ALA A 797 -21.32 53.80 -62.03
N THR A 798 -20.76 54.61 -61.13
CA THR A 798 -19.83 54.17 -60.08
C THR A 798 -20.22 54.77 -58.71
N PRO A 799 -21.21 54.17 -58.03
CA PRO A 799 -21.82 54.78 -56.84
C PRO A 799 -20.86 54.89 -55.63
N PRO A 800 -20.99 55.95 -54.81
CA PRO A 800 -20.25 56.14 -53.56
C PRO A 800 -20.19 54.90 -52.65
N SER A 801 -19.00 54.59 -52.15
CA SER A 801 -18.73 53.51 -51.19
C SER A 801 -17.61 53.83 -50.21
N LEU A 802 -17.63 53.16 -49.05
CA LEU A 802 -16.75 53.26 -47.91
C LEU A 802 -16.45 51.88 -47.31
N LYS A 803 -15.19 51.60 -46.95
CA LYS A 803 -14.76 50.32 -46.37
C LYS A 803 -13.82 50.56 -45.19
N ASN A 804 -13.65 49.56 -44.33
CA ASN A 804 -12.84 49.58 -43.09
C ASN A 804 -13.38 50.50 -41.99
N LEU A 805 -14.65 50.33 -41.64
CA LEU A 805 -15.40 51.16 -40.70
C LEU A 805 -15.46 50.53 -39.30
N SER A 806 -15.30 51.33 -38.26
CA SER A 806 -15.66 51.02 -36.85
C SER A 806 -17.15 50.78 -36.66
N PRO A 807 -17.59 50.11 -35.58
CA PRO A 807 -19.00 50.09 -35.22
C PRO A 807 -19.43 51.53 -34.91
N GLY A 808 -20.43 52.03 -35.61
CA GLY A 808 -20.76 53.45 -35.55
C GLY A 808 -21.65 53.91 -36.69
N THR A 809 -21.96 55.20 -36.70
CA THR A 809 -22.88 55.81 -37.66
C THR A 809 -22.14 56.77 -38.58
N TYR A 810 -22.02 56.50 -39.88
CA TYR A 810 -21.24 57.28 -40.85
C TYR A 810 -22.13 58.20 -41.68
N ARG A 811 -21.67 59.38 -42.09
CA ARG A 811 -22.45 60.42 -42.79
C ARG A 811 -21.92 60.72 -44.21
N LEU A 812 -22.67 60.52 -45.29
CA LEU A 812 -22.30 61.02 -46.64
C LEU A 812 -22.79 62.45 -46.83
N VAL A 813 -22.01 63.35 -47.42
CA VAL A 813 -22.42 64.70 -47.85
C VAL A 813 -22.25 64.82 -49.37
N ALA A 814 -23.13 65.51 -50.07
CA ALA A 814 -23.07 65.68 -51.52
C ALA A 814 -23.28 67.15 -51.91
N SER A 815 -22.63 67.62 -52.98
CA SER A 815 -22.58 69.02 -53.40
C SER A 815 -22.69 69.21 -54.92
N ASN A 816 -23.19 70.36 -55.38
CA ASN A 816 -23.14 70.74 -56.79
C ASN A 816 -21.96 71.72 -57.03
N SER A 817 -21.32 71.72 -58.19
CA SER A 817 -20.17 72.59 -58.49
C SER A 817 -20.58 73.88 -59.19
N ASN A 818 -21.78 73.88 -59.80
CA ASN A 818 -22.34 75.04 -60.49
C ASN A 818 -23.14 75.93 -59.53
N THR A 819 -23.63 75.34 -58.45
CA THR A 819 -24.25 76.06 -57.33
C THR A 819 -23.60 75.58 -56.02
N PRO A 820 -23.29 76.46 -55.08
CA PRO A 820 -22.53 76.16 -53.85
C PRO A 820 -23.30 75.35 -52.76
N CYS A 821 -24.12 74.39 -53.17
CA CYS A 821 -25.23 73.80 -52.42
C CYS A 821 -24.98 72.33 -52.07
N THR A 822 -25.23 71.89 -50.82
CA THR A 822 -24.87 70.54 -50.32
C THR A 822 -25.96 69.86 -49.45
N ASP A 823 -25.98 68.52 -49.30
CA ASP A 823 -26.89 67.72 -48.43
C ASP A 823 -26.20 66.48 -47.82
N SER A 824 -26.75 65.81 -46.79
CA SER A 824 -26.08 64.66 -46.11
C SER A 824 -26.97 63.55 -45.51
N ARG A 825 -26.48 62.29 -45.42
CA ARG A 825 -27.22 61.11 -44.90
C ARG A 825 -26.37 60.15 -44.02
N LEU A 826 -26.99 59.53 -43.01
CA LEU A 826 -26.36 58.62 -42.02
C LEU A 826 -26.59 57.10 -42.28
N TYR A 827 -25.61 56.25 -41.93
CA TYR A 827 -25.61 54.77 -42.08
C TYR A 827 -24.98 54.08 -40.85
N VAL A 828 -25.57 53.02 -40.32
CA VAL A 828 -25.16 52.36 -39.05
C VAL A 828 -24.50 51.00 -39.27
N VAL A 829 -23.31 50.82 -38.72
CA VAL A 829 -22.53 49.58 -38.75
C VAL A 829 -22.45 48.98 -37.33
N THR A 830 -22.93 47.74 -37.12
CA THR A 830 -22.92 47.02 -35.80
C THR A 830 -21.76 46.00 -35.67
N GLN A 831 -21.54 45.44 -34.47
CA GLN A 831 -20.46 44.49 -34.16
C GLN A 831 -20.95 43.04 -33.99
N ILE A 832 -20.22 42.06 -34.54
CA ILE A 832 -20.44 40.61 -34.39
C ILE A 832 -19.69 40.07 -33.13
N PRO A 833 -20.32 39.26 -32.26
CA PRO A 833 -19.72 38.75 -31.01
C PRO A 833 -18.60 37.70 -31.25
N LYS A 834 -17.68 37.58 -30.29
CA LYS A 834 -16.52 36.66 -30.33
C LYS A 834 -16.94 35.19 -30.17
N THR A 835 -16.25 34.28 -30.86
CA THR A 835 -16.45 32.82 -30.75
C THR A 835 -15.82 32.26 -29.46
N GLU A 836 -16.53 31.40 -28.73
CA GLU A 836 -15.99 30.68 -27.55
C GLU A 836 -15.37 29.33 -27.95
N PHE A 837 -14.18 29.02 -27.41
CA PHE A 837 -13.43 27.79 -27.71
C PHE A 837 -13.42 26.84 -26.51
N ASN A 838 -13.72 25.56 -26.75
CA ASN A 838 -13.71 24.52 -25.72
C ASN A 838 -12.60 23.51 -26.01
N PHE A 839 -11.65 23.37 -25.07
CA PHE A 839 -10.55 22.42 -25.12
C PHE A 839 -10.15 22.01 -23.70
N ASN A 840 -9.46 20.87 -23.59
CA ASN A 840 -8.89 20.37 -22.35
C ASN A 840 -7.36 20.57 -22.40
N PRO A 841 -6.80 21.45 -21.56
CA PRO A 841 -5.36 21.69 -21.50
C PRO A 841 -4.65 20.56 -20.74
N SER A 842 -3.60 20.01 -21.32
CA SER A 842 -2.68 19.07 -20.70
C SER A 842 -1.38 19.80 -20.35
N VAL A 843 -1.06 19.88 -19.06
CA VAL A 843 0.11 20.60 -18.55
C VAL A 843 1.14 19.60 -18.06
N GLN A 844 2.30 19.55 -18.69
CA GLN A 844 3.45 18.75 -18.28
C GLN A 844 4.44 19.61 -17.49
N PRO A 845 4.83 19.19 -16.27
CA PRO A 845 5.75 19.95 -15.44
C PRO A 845 7.17 19.98 -16.03
N ALA A 846 7.95 20.98 -15.62
CA ALA A 846 9.37 21.05 -15.92
C ALA A 846 10.15 20.11 -14.99
N THR A 847 11.03 19.32 -15.58
CA THR A 847 11.84 18.28 -14.93
C THR A 847 13.33 18.57 -15.15
N CYS A 848 14.22 17.88 -14.43
CA CYS A 848 15.66 17.94 -14.67
C CYS A 848 16.35 19.28 -14.41
N ASP A 849 15.73 20.20 -13.66
CA ASP A 849 16.15 21.61 -13.61
C ASP A 849 16.27 22.27 -15.00
N GLN A 850 15.58 21.70 -15.99
CA GLN A 850 15.54 22.19 -17.36
C GLN A 850 14.21 22.89 -17.61
N ASP A 851 14.25 23.81 -18.55
CA ASP A 851 13.07 24.45 -19.10
C ASP A 851 12.43 23.52 -20.13
N ASN A 852 11.91 22.36 -19.69
CA ASN A 852 11.35 21.33 -20.57
C ASN A 852 9.85 21.06 -20.35
N GLY A 853 9.19 21.87 -19.52
CA GLY A 853 7.74 21.80 -19.32
C GLY A 853 6.98 22.05 -20.62
N SER A 854 5.73 21.60 -20.69
CA SER A 854 4.89 21.86 -21.86
C SER A 854 3.41 22.02 -21.53
N ILE A 855 2.69 22.71 -22.41
CA ILE A 855 1.23 22.86 -22.38
C ILE A 855 0.71 22.44 -23.74
N ILE A 856 -0.20 21.47 -23.79
CA ILE A 856 -0.78 20.94 -25.02
C ILE A 856 -2.31 21.05 -24.93
N LEU A 857 -2.94 21.69 -25.92
CA LEU A 857 -4.39 21.87 -25.96
C LEU A 857 -5.05 20.73 -26.74
N SER A 858 -5.96 19.98 -26.10
CA SER A 858 -6.72 18.89 -26.73
C SER A 858 -8.17 19.30 -26.98
N TYR A 859 -8.61 19.34 -28.23
CA TYR A 859 -9.96 19.75 -28.62
C TYR A 859 -10.92 18.56 -28.71
N ASN A 860 -12.18 18.75 -28.29
CA ASN A 860 -13.20 17.72 -28.43
C ASN A 860 -13.59 17.53 -29.91
N PRO A 861 -13.89 16.30 -30.37
CA PRO A 861 -14.28 16.05 -31.76
C PRO A 861 -15.46 16.93 -32.21
N GLY A 862 -15.27 17.70 -33.28
CA GLY A 862 -16.30 18.61 -33.83
C GLY A 862 -16.33 20.03 -33.26
N SER A 863 -15.43 20.37 -32.33
CA SER A 863 -15.30 21.74 -31.80
C SER A 863 -14.64 22.67 -32.81
N GLN A 864 -14.97 23.96 -32.79
CA GLN A 864 -14.26 24.96 -33.58
C GLN A 864 -12.88 25.25 -32.97
N HIS A 865 -11.87 25.40 -33.82
CA HIS A 865 -10.49 25.65 -33.40
C HIS A 865 -10.13 27.13 -33.63
N PRO A 866 -9.31 27.74 -32.75
CA PRO A 866 -8.70 29.03 -33.02
C PRO A 866 -7.87 29.01 -34.30
N THR A 867 -7.88 30.12 -35.03
CA THR A 867 -7.07 30.32 -36.24
C THR A 867 -5.65 30.78 -35.94
N ARG A 868 -5.40 31.34 -34.75
CA ARG A 868 -4.09 31.79 -34.28
C ARG A 868 -4.00 31.75 -32.75
N TYR A 869 -2.78 31.63 -32.22
CA TYR A 869 -2.49 31.55 -30.78
C TYR A 869 -1.34 32.51 -30.40
N LYS A 870 -1.32 32.95 -29.16
CA LYS A 870 -0.26 33.77 -28.56
C LYS A 870 -0.10 33.40 -27.08
N TRP A 871 1.12 33.20 -26.62
CA TRP A 871 1.43 32.82 -25.24
C TRP A 871 2.28 33.88 -24.54
N VAL A 872 2.00 34.15 -23.27
CA VAL A 872 2.71 35.16 -22.46
C VAL A 872 3.00 34.61 -21.06
N GLU A 873 4.19 34.91 -20.53
CA GLU A 873 4.53 34.61 -19.13
C GLU A 873 3.91 35.65 -18.18
N SER A 874 3.15 35.17 -17.20
CA SER A 874 2.45 36.00 -16.22
C SER A 874 3.45 36.71 -15.30
N GLY A 875 3.42 38.05 -15.28
CA GLY A 875 4.30 38.88 -14.46
C GLY A 875 5.48 39.53 -15.19
N LEU A 876 5.88 39.02 -16.36
CA LEU A 876 6.98 39.59 -17.18
C LEU A 876 6.51 40.21 -18.50
N PHE A 877 5.28 39.94 -18.93
CA PHE A 877 4.64 40.48 -20.15
C PHE A 877 5.41 40.25 -21.46
N THR A 878 6.40 39.34 -21.48
CA THR A 878 7.16 38.94 -22.67
C THR A 878 6.44 37.85 -23.46
N GLU A 879 6.33 38.04 -24.79
CA GLU A 879 5.78 37.04 -25.71
C GLU A 879 6.71 35.83 -25.87
N ILE A 880 6.15 34.63 -25.83
CA ILE A 880 6.88 33.37 -25.99
C ILE A 880 6.56 32.79 -27.38
N THR A 881 7.60 32.40 -28.11
CA THR A 881 7.45 31.70 -29.41
C THR A 881 7.02 30.25 -29.17
N GLY A 882 5.85 29.83 -29.68
CA GLY A 882 5.30 28.48 -29.55
C GLY A 882 4.61 27.99 -30.83
N THR A 883 4.27 26.71 -30.90
CA THR A 883 3.58 26.09 -32.05
C THR A 883 2.08 26.02 -31.79
N ASP A 884 1.35 27.09 -32.12
CA ASP A 884 -0.11 27.19 -32.16
C ASP A 884 -0.88 26.48 -30.99
N SER A 885 -1.17 25.18 -31.10
CA SER A 885 -1.88 24.38 -30.08
C SER A 885 -1.00 23.80 -28.95
N GLU A 886 0.32 23.94 -29.03
CA GLU A 886 1.26 23.42 -28.04
C GLU A 886 2.38 24.45 -27.74
N LEU A 887 2.79 24.48 -26.47
CA LEU A 887 3.90 25.30 -26.00
C LEU A 887 4.86 24.38 -25.26
N ARG A 888 6.12 24.30 -25.71
CA ARG A 888 7.13 23.36 -25.19
C ARG A 888 8.35 24.12 -24.69
N ASN A 889 9.21 23.42 -23.95
CA ASN A 889 10.44 23.96 -23.39
C ASN A 889 10.23 25.12 -22.40
N LEU A 890 9.25 24.96 -21.51
CA LEU A 890 8.84 25.97 -20.55
C LEU A 890 9.59 25.85 -19.22
N LYS A 891 9.90 27.01 -18.63
CA LYS A 891 10.40 27.14 -17.27
C LYS A 891 9.28 26.84 -16.27
N PRO A 892 9.60 26.52 -15.00
CA PRO A 892 8.63 26.63 -13.93
C PRO A 892 8.10 28.06 -13.84
N GLY A 893 6.78 28.22 -13.91
CA GLY A 893 6.18 29.54 -14.07
C GLY A 893 4.69 29.47 -14.39
N SER A 894 4.09 30.63 -14.56
CA SER A 894 2.65 30.78 -14.86
C SER A 894 2.49 31.36 -16.25
N TYR A 895 1.74 30.69 -17.12
CA TYR A 895 1.58 31.07 -18.53
C TYR A 895 0.12 31.40 -18.87
N MET A 896 -0.08 32.46 -19.66
CA MET A 896 -1.37 32.91 -20.18
C MET A 896 -1.44 32.63 -21.69
N LEU A 897 -2.60 32.15 -22.16
CA LEU A 897 -2.89 31.90 -23.57
C LEU A 897 -3.86 32.95 -24.10
N PHE A 898 -3.61 33.43 -25.32
CA PHE A 898 -4.48 34.28 -26.10
C PHE A 898 -4.78 33.58 -27.43
N THR A 899 -6.05 33.42 -27.79
CA THR A 899 -6.51 32.71 -29.01
C THR A 899 -7.30 33.64 -29.91
N TYR A 900 -7.22 33.47 -31.24
CA TYR A 900 -7.97 34.26 -32.22
C TYR A 900 -8.94 33.40 -33.05
N ASP A 901 -10.14 33.90 -33.36
CA ASP A 901 -11.12 33.20 -34.21
C ASP A 901 -10.96 33.47 -35.71
N ILE A 902 -11.84 32.88 -36.54
CA ILE A 902 -11.83 33.06 -38.01
C ILE A 902 -11.99 34.52 -38.45
N ASN A 903 -12.55 35.36 -37.57
CA ASN A 903 -12.72 36.78 -37.79
C ASN A 903 -11.60 37.62 -37.13
N GLY A 904 -10.65 36.99 -36.42
CA GLY A 904 -9.49 37.61 -35.79
C GLY A 904 -9.68 38.05 -34.33
N CYS A 905 -10.70 37.58 -33.61
CA CYS A 905 -11.07 38.05 -32.25
C CYS A 905 -10.24 37.38 -31.14
N GLU A 906 -9.58 38.15 -30.27
CA GLU A 906 -8.78 37.62 -29.15
C GLU A 906 -9.63 37.16 -27.94
N THR A 907 -9.29 35.99 -27.36
CA THR A 907 -9.82 35.48 -26.08
C THR A 907 -8.67 34.94 -25.22
N THR A 908 -8.72 35.19 -23.91
CA THR A 908 -7.64 34.85 -22.96
C THR A 908 -8.01 33.65 -22.08
N PHE A 909 -7.07 32.74 -21.84
CA PHE A 909 -7.18 31.55 -21.00
C PHE A 909 -5.95 31.39 -20.08
N GLY A 910 -6.12 30.69 -18.95
CA GLY A 910 -5.09 30.52 -17.93
C GLY A 910 -5.42 31.25 -16.61
N PRO A 911 -4.48 31.33 -15.65
CA PRO A 911 -3.08 30.92 -15.77
C PRO A 911 -2.88 29.40 -15.74
N TYR A 912 -1.96 28.90 -16.58
CA TYR A 912 -1.47 27.53 -16.54
C TYR A 912 -0.14 27.48 -15.81
N VAL A 913 -0.08 26.72 -14.71
CA VAL A 913 1.10 26.66 -13.85
C VAL A 913 1.96 25.45 -14.21
N ILE A 914 3.17 25.71 -14.70
CA ILE A 914 4.20 24.69 -14.87
C ILE A 914 4.94 24.57 -13.55
N ASN A 915 4.72 23.44 -12.86
CA ASN A 915 5.42 23.13 -11.62
C ASN A 915 6.85 22.66 -11.91
N LYS A 916 7.76 22.96 -10.99
CA LYS A 916 9.10 22.37 -10.96
C LYS A 916 9.05 21.06 -10.19
N ILE A 917 9.37 19.94 -10.82
CA ILE A 917 9.59 18.68 -10.09
C ILE A 917 11.03 18.68 -9.54
N PRO A 918 11.22 18.52 -8.22
CA PRO A 918 12.55 18.39 -7.64
C PRO A 918 13.32 17.20 -8.24
N LEU A 919 14.64 17.36 -8.40
CA LEU A 919 15.52 16.27 -8.84
C LEU A 919 15.33 15.05 -7.93
N LEU A 920 15.44 13.87 -8.53
CA LEU A 920 15.45 12.61 -7.80
C LEU A 920 16.65 12.59 -6.87
N ILE A 921 16.40 12.43 -5.58
CA ILE A 921 17.44 12.38 -4.54
C ILE A 921 17.18 11.15 -3.68
N ILE A 922 18.25 10.40 -3.41
CA ILE A 922 18.28 9.44 -2.32
C ILE A 922 18.73 10.23 -1.09
N GLU A 923 17.94 10.23 -0.02
CA GLU A 923 18.26 10.99 1.17
C GLU A 923 19.63 10.59 1.71
N PRO A 924 20.58 11.53 1.89
CA PRO A 924 21.91 11.22 2.41
C PRO A 924 21.83 10.47 3.74
N SER A 925 22.66 9.44 3.90
CA SER A 925 22.65 8.56 5.08
C SER A 925 21.32 7.82 5.35
N SER A 926 20.35 7.85 4.43
CA SER A 926 19.25 6.88 4.43
C SER A 926 19.76 5.51 4.01
N GLY A 927 19.14 4.44 4.50
CA GLY A 927 19.68 3.10 4.37
C GLY A 927 20.59 2.71 5.53
N LYS A 928 20.20 1.67 6.25
CA LYS A 928 20.99 1.05 7.32
C LYS A 928 21.63 -0.22 6.76
N ALA A 929 22.95 -0.21 6.67
CA ALA A 929 23.72 -1.40 6.35
C ALA A 929 23.76 -2.33 7.58
N ALA A 930 23.44 -3.60 7.37
CA ALA A 930 23.67 -4.67 8.31
C ALA A 930 24.82 -5.53 7.79
N ASN A 931 25.79 -5.80 8.68
CA ASN A 931 26.98 -6.57 8.37
C ASN A 931 26.64 -8.02 7.97
N ASP A 932 27.49 -8.58 7.10
CA ASP A 932 27.54 -10.01 6.87
C ASP A 932 28.14 -10.69 8.11
N GLY A 933 27.74 -11.94 8.36
CA GLY A 933 28.21 -12.72 9.49
C GLY A 933 28.81 -14.03 9.00
N CYS A 934 30.08 -14.25 9.33
CA CYS A 934 30.80 -15.50 9.03
C CYS A 934 30.88 -15.85 7.53
N SER A 935 30.93 -14.84 6.65
CA SER A 935 31.00 -15.01 5.19
C SER A 935 29.82 -15.79 4.60
N LEU A 936 28.61 -15.58 5.15
CA LEU A 936 27.40 -16.31 4.77
C LEU A 936 26.52 -15.54 3.77
N SER A 937 26.95 -14.37 3.30
CA SER A 937 26.16 -13.48 2.44
C SER A 937 24.83 -13.05 3.07
N ARG A 938 24.86 -12.72 4.36
CA ARG A 938 23.69 -12.26 5.13
C ARG A 938 23.61 -10.74 5.28
N GLY A 939 24.49 -10.00 4.63
CA GLY A 939 24.49 -8.54 4.64
C GLY A 939 23.23 -7.96 3.97
N SER A 940 22.85 -6.75 4.38
CA SER A 940 21.73 -6.03 3.78
C SER A 940 21.85 -4.52 3.90
N VAL A 941 21.08 -3.79 3.09
CA VAL A 941 20.86 -2.35 3.20
C VAL A 941 19.35 -2.10 3.12
N THR A 942 18.75 -1.60 4.21
CA THR A 942 17.30 -1.41 4.34
C THR A 942 16.95 0.00 4.82
N GLY A 943 15.73 0.49 4.56
CA GLY A 943 15.30 1.83 5.00
C GLY A 943 15.83 2.98 4.12
N ILE A 944 15.99 2.74 2.82
CA ILE A 944 16.29 3.78 1.83
C ILE A 944 15.08 4.71 1.68
N VAL A 945 15.31 6.01 1.79
CA VAL A 945 14.29 7.06 1.62
C VAL A 945 14.59 7.83 0.33
N VAL A 946 13.56 8.03 -0.48
CA VAL A 946 13.64 8.67 -1.81
C VAL A 946 12.76 9.91 -1.81
N HIS A 947 13.29 11.02 -2.34
CA HIS A 947 12.56 12.27 -2.54
C HIS A 947 12.66 12.72 -4.00
N GLY A 948 11.61 13.34 -4.53
CA GLY A 948 11.59 13.90 -5.90
C GLY A 948 11.46 12.86 -7.03
N GLY A 949 11.63 13.30 -8.27
CA GLY A 949 11.48 12.47 -9.48
C GLY A 949 10.04 12.06 -9.84
N ILE A 950 9.90 11.27 -10.92
CA ILE A 950 8.60 10.82 -11.46
C ILE A 950 8.49 9.29 -11.46
N GLU A 951 7.48 8.75 -10.78
CA GLU A 951 7.18 7.32 -10.80
C GLU A 951 6.80 6.79 -12.21
N PRO A 952 7.11 5.51 -12.54
CA PRO A 952 7.70 4.49 -11.68
C PRO A 952 9.23 4.58 -11.55
N TYR A 953 9.76 4.19 -10.38
CA TYR A 953 11.20 4.10 -10.13
C TYR A 953 11.77 2.71 -10.48
N SER A 954 13.02 2.69 -10.92
CA SER A 954 13.82 1.49 -11.18
C SER A 954 15.09 1.52 -10.31
N PHE A 955 15.34 0.43 -9.61
CA PHE A 955 16.46 0.31 -8.67
C PHE A 955 17.56 -0.56 -9.29
N SER A 956 18.82 -0.22 -9.07
CA SER A 956 19.98 -0.98 -9.53
C SER A 956 21.10 -0.91 -8.50
N TRP A 957 21.32 -2.01 -7.79
CA TRP A 957 22.44 -2.17 -6.87
C TRP A 957 23.66 -2.71 -7.60
N LYS A 958 24.80 -2.06 -7.42
CA LYS A 958 26.09 -2.51 -7.94
C LYS A 958 27.11 -2.71 -6.83
N ASN A 959 27.99 -3.68 -7.01
CA ASN A 959 29.15 -3.87 -6.14
C ASN A 959 30.31 -2.93 -6.56
N GLU A 960 31.41 -2.95 -5.80
CA GLU A 960 32.63 -2.16 -6.10
C GLU A 960 33.25 -2.48 -7.47
N ALA A 961 33.01 -3.68 -8.01
CA ALA A 961 33.44 -4.08 -9.37
C ALA A 961 32.50 -3.57 -10.49
N GLY A 962 31.40 -2.89 -10.15
CA GLY A 962 30.43 -2.34 -11.09
C GLY A 962 29.41 -3.36 -11.62
N GLU A 963 29.41 -4.58 -11.10
CA GLU A 963 28.50 -5.65 -11.49
C GLU A 963 27.11 -5.43 -10.86
N LEU A 964 26.05 -5.71 -11.62
CA LEU A 964 24.69 -5.63 -11.14
C LEU A 964 24.41 -6.76 -10.15
N VAL A 965 24.03 -6.40 -8.92
CA VAL A 965 23.74 -7.34 -7.83
C VAL A 965 22.23 -7.59 -7.72
N GLN A 966 21.42 -6.53 -7.69
CA GLN A 966 19.97 -6.62 -7.48
C GLN A 966 19.21 -5.40 -8.02
N THR A 967 17.91 -5.52 -8.30
CA THR A 967 17.07 -4.43 -8.85
C THR A 967 15.86 -4.05 -7.99
N THR A 968 15.93 -4.36 -6.69
CA THR A 968 14.88 -4.05 -5.71
C THR A 968 15.22 -2.80 -4.89
N GLN A 969 14.22 -2.20 -4.23
CA GLN A 969 14.42 -1.01 -3.39
C GLN A 969 15.39 -1.24 -2.22
N GLN A 970 15.40 -2.45 -1.67
CA GLN A 970 16.33 -2.86 -0.61
C GLN A 970 17.35 -3.85 -1.16
N LEU A 971 18.57 -3.83 -0.63
CA LEU A 971 19.60 -4.83 -0.91
C LEU A 971 19.60 -5.86 0.21
N ILE A 972 19.46 -7.14 -0.11
CA ILE A 972 19.42 -8.21 0.89
C ILE A 972 20.21 -9.42 0.41
N ASN A 973 20.72 -10.22 1.35
CA ASN A 973 21.45 -11.46 1.08
C ASN A 973 22.73 -11.27 0.25
N VAL A 974 23.53 -10.27 0.59
CA VAL A 974 24.81 -9.99 -0.07
C VAL A 974 26.00 -10.26 0.84
N PRO A 975 27.16 -10.69 0.30
CA PRO A 975 28.39 -10.83 1.07
C PRO A 975 28.89 -9.50 1.60
N ALA A 976 29.89 -9.54 2.49
CA ALA A 976 30.67 -8.36 2.80
C ALA A 976 31.25 -7.74 1.52
N GLY A 977 31.16 -6.42 1.45
CA GLY A 977 31.50 -5.66 0.26
C GLY A 977 30.91 -4.26 0.34
N LYS A 978 31.27 -3.43 -0.64
CA LYS A 978 30.67 -2.12 -0.82
C LYS A 978 29.62 -2.18 -1.92
N TYR A 979 28.47 -1.59 -1.64
CA TYR A 979 27.35 -1.56 -2.55
C TYR A 979 26.84 -0.14 -2.74
N GLN A 980 26.45 0.17 -3.97
CA GLN A 980 25.91 1.46 -4.33
C GLN A 980 24.58 1.26 -5.06
N LEU A 981 23.57 2.01 -4.65
CA LEU A 981 22.28 2.05 -5.34
C LEU A 981 22.32 3.15 -6.40
N THR A 982 22.03 2.78 -7.64
CA THR A 982 21.61 3.68 -8.68
C THR A 982 20.09 3.58 -8.84
N LEU A 983 19.41 4.67 -8.55
CA LEU A 983 17.97 4.83 -8.71
C LEU A 983 17.71 5.63 -9.98
N LYS A 984 16.78 5.16 -10.82
CA LYS A 984 16.34 5.88 -12.00
C LYS A 984 14.82 6.02 -12.02
N ASP A 985 14.32 7.23 -12.25
CA ASP A 985 12.90 7.52 -12.42
C ASP A 985 12.45 7.45 -13.90
N ASN A 986 11.21 7.83 -14.18
CA ASN A 986 10.64 7.80 -15.53
C ASN A 986 11.07 8.99 -16.42
N THR A 987 12.02 9.81 -15.98
CA THR A 987 12.59 10.92 -16.76
C THR A 987 13.94 10.55 -17.38
N SER A 988 14.42 11.36 -18.33
CA SER A 988 15.73 11.17 -18.96
C SER A 988 16.91 11.54 -18.06
N CYS A 989 16.67 12.26 -16.97
CA CYS A 989 17.69 12.85 -16.10
C CYS A 989 17.60 12.41 -14.64
N GLY A 990 16.50 11.77 -14.22
CA GLY A 990 16.28 11.39 -12.84
C GLY A 990 17.08 10.14 -12.52
N LEU A 991 18.38 10.35 -12.34
CA LEU A 991 19.34 9.38 -11.89
C LEU A 991 19.89 9.86 -10.56
N ALA A 992 19.64 9.11 -9.50
CA ALA A 992 20.23 9.35 -8.19
C ALA A 992 21.13 8.18 -7.84
N THR A 993 22.34 8.48 -7.37
CA THR A 993 23.28 7.46 -6.92
C THR A 993 23.53 7.67 -5.44
N SER A 994 23.38 6.61 -4.64
CA SER A 994 23.62 6.67 -3.20
C SER A 994 25.11 6.78 -2.90
N GLU A 995 25.43 7.05 -1.63
CA GLU A 995 26.75 6.75 -1.08
C GLU A 995 27.02 5.24 -1.11
N TRP A 996 28.28 4.86 -0.91
CA TRP A 996 28.67 3.46 -0.76
C TRP A 996 28.23 2.95 0.61
N PHE A 997 27.37 1.95 0.62
CA PHE A 997 27.06 1.18 1.81
C PHE A 997 28.13 0.10 1.98
N THR A 998 28.86 0.17 3.09
CA THR A 998 29.86 -0.84 3.44
C THR A 998 29.22 -1.89 4.34
N ILE A 999 29.20 -3.13 3.85
CA ILE A 999 28.81 -4.30 4.62
C ILE A 999 30.12 -4.96 5.06
N GLU A 1000 30.37 -4.99 6.36
CA GLU A 1000 31.53 -5.67 6.91
C GLU A 1000 31.22 -7.14 7.18
N ASN A 1001 32.25 -7.97 7.33
CA ASN A 1001 32.11 -9.35 7.81
C ASN A 1001 32.89 -9.53 9.12
N PRO A 1002 32.44 -8.91 10.22
CA PRO A 1002 33.08 -9.09 11.51
C PRO A 1002 32.93 -10.56 11.96
N PRO A 1003 34.02 -11.22 12.38
CA PRO A 1003 33.90 -12.50 13.04
C PRO A 1003 33.22 -12.28 14.40
N PHE A 1004 32.15 -13.02 14.67
CA PHE A 1004 31.52 -13.04 15.98
C PHE A 1004 31.79 -14.39 16.66
N ILE A 1005 31.85 -14.34 17.99
CA ILE A 1005 32.13 -15.52 18.79
C ILE A 1005 30.88 -16.41 18.77
N ILE A 1006 30.98 -17.56 18.13
CA ILE A 1006 29.94 -18.58 18.19
C ILE A 1006 30.09 -19.42 19.47
N PRO A 1007 28.98 -19.80 20.13
CA PRO A 1007 29.02 -20.53 21.39
C PRO A 1007 29.68 -21.90 21.25
N VAL A 1008 30.39 -22.30 22.30
CA VAL A 1008 31.10 -23.59 22.37
C VAL A 1008 30.07 -24.73 22.44
N PRO A 1009 30.20 -25.81 21.66
CA PRO A 1009 29.23 -26.92 21.66
C PRO A 1009 29.09 -27.56 23.03
N VAL A 1010 27.87 -27.83 23.48
CA VAL A 1010 27.64 -28.55 24.74
C VAL A 1010 27.58 -30.04 24.46
N VAL A 1011 28.46 -30.82 25.07
CA VAL A 1011 28.51 -32.28 24.98
C VAL A 1011 28.63 -32.86 26.38
N LYS A 1012 28.05 -34.04 26.59
CA LYS A 1012 28.12 -34.76 27.86
C LYS A 1012 29.12 -35.89 27.76
N ASP A 1013 29.86 -36.11 28.84
CA ASP A 1013 30.70 -37.28 28.99
C ASP A 1013 29.88 -38.56 28.83
N LEU A 1014 30.49 -39.58 28.25
CA LEU A 1014 29.84 -40.84 27.92
C LEU A 1014 30.61 -42.00 28.53
N ARG A 1015 29.92 -42.89 29.24
CA ARG A 1015 30.48 -44.13 29.77
C ARG A 1015 29.91 -45.33 29.02
N THR A 1016 30.77 -46.23 28.57
CA THR A 1016 30.39 -47.53 28.00
C THR A 1016 31.10 -48.67 28.72
N CYS A 1017 30.45 -49.83 28.81
CA CYS A 1017 31.00 -50.98 29.52
C CYS A 1017 32.12 -51.69 28.74
N TYR A 1018 32.07 -51.70 27.40
CA TYR A 1018 33.01 -52.43 26.54
C TYR A 1018 33.30 -51.65 25.26
N ALA A 1019 34.34 -52.06 24.53
CA ALA A 1019 34.66 -51.52 23.22
C ALA A 1019 33.50 -51.76 22.24
N THR A 1020 32.85 -50.68 21.81
CA THR A 1020 31.66 -50.71 20.95
C THR A 1020 31.61 -49.47 20.06
N GLU A 1021 30.75 -49.51 19.05
CA GLU A 1021 30.33 -48.29 18.37
C GLU A 1021 29.44 -47.47 19.31
N ILE A 1022 29.78 -46.18 19.44
CA ILE A 1022 29.04 -45.21 20.25
C ILE A 1022 28.53 -44.09 19.36
N MET A 1023 27.46 -43.45 19.79
CA MET A 1023 26.95 -42.20 19.21
C MET A 1023 27.08 -41.10 20.25
N LEU A 1024 27.86 -40.08 19.93
CA LEU A 1024 28.11 -38.93 20.78
C LEU A 1024 27.38 -37.69 20.22
N PRO A 1025 26.23 -37.30 20.81
CA PRO A 1025 25.46 -36.15 20.35
C PRO A 1025 25.89 -34.85 21.05
N VAL A 1026 25.97 -33.77 20.28
CA VAL A 1026 25.94 -32.40 20.78
C VAL A 1026 24.52 -32.09 21.26
N VAL A 1027 24.42 -31.49 22.45
CA VAL A 1027 23.18 -31.06 23.06
C VAL A 1027 22.69 -29.78 22.38
N ALA A 1028 21.43 -29.77 21.92
CA ALA A 1028 20.80 -28.65 21.21
C ALA A 1028 21.65 -28.12 20.04
N PRO A 1029 21.85 -28.91 18.96
CA PRO A 1029 22.67 -28.49 17.84
C PRO A 1029 22.08 -27.24 17.17
N GLU A 1030 22.95 -26.27 16.92
CA GLU A 1030 22.67 -24.99 16.26
C GLU A 1030 23.29 -25.00 14.85
N GLU A 1031 22.98 -23.99 14.03
CA GLU A 1031 23.43 -23.90 12.63
C GLU A 1031 24.97 -23.97 12.47
N GLY A 1032 25.49 -24.94 11.74
CA GLY A 1032 26.94 -25.04 11.47
C GLY A 1032 27.38 -26.49 11.33
N THR A 1033 28.67 -26.70 11.04
CA THR A 1033 29.29 -28.03 11.08
C THR A 1033 30.02 -28.23 12.40
N TYR A 1034 29.81 -29.38 13.03
CA TYR A 1034 30.50 -29.81 14.23
C TYR A 1034 31.66 -30.69 13.83
N GLN A 1035 32.83 -30.35 14.34
CA GLN A 1035 34.09 -31.00 14.05
C GLN A 1035 34.63 -31.67 15.31
N LEU A 1036 34.89 -32.97 15.26
CA LEU A 1036 35.48 -33.77 16.33
C LEU A 1036 36.93 -34.07 16.00
N PHE A 1037 37.80 -33.84 16.97
CA PHE A 1037 39.24 -34.07 16.90
C PHE A 1037 39.66 -35.02 18.01
N SER A 1038 40.67 -35.84 17.72
CA SER A 1038 41.23 -36.79 18.68
C SER A 1038 42.23 -36.11 19.60
N ASN A 1039 42.93 -35.07 19.11
CA ASN A 1039 43.79 -34.19 19.89
C ASN A 1039 43.57 -32.71 19.53
N LEU A 1040 43.96 -31.79 20.41
CA LEU A 1040 43.81 -30.34 20.17
C LEU A 1040 44.72 -29.82 19.04
N ASP A 1041 45.86 -30.48 18.79
CA ASP A 1041 46.86 -30.07 17.81
C ASP A 1041 46.63 -30.66 16.40
N ASP A 1042 45.57 -31.45 16.23
CA ASP A 1042 45.23 -32.07 14.96
C ASP A 1042 44.81 -30.98 13.93
N GLU A 1043 45.50 -30.90 12.78
CA GLU A 1043 45.20 -29.90 11.73
C GLU A 1043 43.83 -30.10 11.05
N MET A 1044 43.33 -31.34 11.04
CA MET A 1044 42.08 -31.74 10.40
C MET A 1044 41.20 -32.52 11.37
N PRO A 1045 39.86 -32.36 11.31
CA PRO A 1045 38.95 -33.10 12.18
C PRO A 1045 38.99 -34.59 11.87
N THR A 1046 38.94 -35.41 12.92
CA THR A 1046 38.75 -36.86 12.81
C THR A 1046 37.38 -37.18 12.20
N LEU A 1047 36.34 -36.43 12.59
CA LEU A 1047 34.98 -36.55 12.06
C LEU A 1047 34.33 -35.17 11.97
N GLU A 1048 33.50 -34.95 10.95
CA GLU A 1048 32.73 -33.72 10.79
C GLU A 1048 31.27 -34.05 10.47
N THR A 1049 30.34 -33.37 11.15
CA THR A 1049 28.90 -33.63 11.03
C THR A 1049 28.11 -32.33 11.09
N SER A 1050 27.08 -32.19 10.26
CA SER A 1050 26.19 -31.01 10.28
C SER A 1050 25.04 -31.13 11.27
N ASN A 1051 24.80 -32.33 11.81
CA ASN A 1051 23.72 -32.61 12.76
C ASN A 1051 24.21 -32.74 14.22
N GLY A 1052 25.51 -32.56 14.46
CA GLY A 1052 26.13 -32.67 15.77
C GLY A 1052 26.15 -34.08 16.35
N LYS A 1053 26.05 -35.14 15.54
CA LYS A 1053 26.08 -36.54 16.01
C LYS A 1053 27.28 -37.29 15.46
N PHE A 1054 28.26 -37.57 16.31
CA PHE A 1054 29.45 -38.34 15.93
C PHE A 1054 29.24 -39.82 16.22
N ILE A 1055 29.40 -40.69 15.22
CA ILE A 1055 29.31 -42.15 15.37
C ILE A 1055 30.69 -42.74 15.07
N PHE A 1056 31.27 -43.43 16.04
CA PHE A 1056 32.57 -44.09 15.87
C PHE A 1056 32.77 -45.21 16.90
N LYS A 1057 33.72 -46.10 16.61
CA LYS A 1057 34.09 -47.20 17.50
C LYS A 1057 35.12 -46.73 18.53
N ILE A 1058 34.80 -46.91 19.81
CA ILE A 1058 35.72 -46.65 20.92
C ILE A 1058 36.37 -47.96 21.37
N ALA A 1059 37.70 -47.99 21.48
CA ALA A 1059 38.46 -49.17 21.91
C ALA A 1059 38.92 -49.08 23.38
N LYS A 1060 39.21 -47.87 23.86
CA LYS A 1060 39.72 -47.58 25.22
C LYS A 1060 39.26 -46.19 25.67
N THR A 1061 39.33 -45.91 26.96
CA THR A 1061 39.04 -44.59 27.53
C THR A 1061 39.90 -43.51 26.86
N ALA A 1062 39.26 -42.42 26.39
CA ALA A 1062 39.92 -41.32 25.71
C ALA A 1062 39.13 -40.01 25.83
N ASP A 1063 39.84 -38.90 25.64
CA ASP A 1063 39.25 -37.57 25.53
C ASP A 1063 39.13 -37.17 24.05
N TYR A 1064 38.04 -36.48 23.71
CA TYR A 1064 37.82 -35.91 22.38
C TYR A 1064 37.54 -34.40 22.48
N PHE A 1065 37.81 -33.67 21.39
CA PHE A 1065 37.61 -32.22 21.33
C PHE A 1065 36.65 -31.87 20.21
N ILE A 1066 35.58 -31.16 20.54
CA ILE A 1066 34.52 -30.81 19.60
C ILE A 1066 34.45 -29.30 19.49
N ARG A 1067 34.47 -28.77 18.27
CA ARG A 1067 34.16 -27.36 18.00
C ARG A 1067 33.09 -27.25 16.92
N ARG A 1068 32.40 -26.11 16.88
CA ARG A 1068 31.44 -25.77 15.83
C ARG A 1068 32.09 -24.80 14.87
N ARG A 1069 31.76 -24.93 13.59
CA ARG A 1069 32.14 -24.06 12.51
C ARG A 1069 30.87 -23.56 11.82
N LEU A 1070 30.76 -22.25 11.63
CA LEU A 1070 29.67 -21.62 10.91
C LEU A 1070 30.31 -20.70 9.86
N GLY A 1071 30.27 -21.09 8.58
CA GLY A 1071 31.00 -20.38 7.52
C GLY A 1071 32.50 -20.27 7.80
N SER A 1072 33.00 -19.03 7.91
CA SER A 1072 34.38 -18.73 8.31
C SER A 1072 34.61 -18.64 9.82
N CYS A 1073 33.56 -18.60 10.64
CA CYS A 1073 33.67 -18.55 12.09
C CYS A 1073 33.84 -19.96 12.68
N VAL A 1074 34.67 -20.07 13.72
CA VAL A 1074 34.85 -21.29 14.52
C VAL A 1074 34.67 -20.98 16.00
N SER A 1075 34.07 -21.89 16.75
CA SER A 1075 34.00 -21.82 18.21
C SER A 1075 35.31 -22.29 18.82
N ASN A 1076 35.48 -22.01 20.12
CA ASN A 1076 36.45 -22.75 20.91
C ASN A 1076 36.12 -24.25 20.96
N PHE A 1077 37.08 -25.05 21.41
CA PHE A 1077 36.89 -26.48 21.63
C PHE A 1077 36.18 -26.75 22.96
N THR A 1078 35.27 -27.72 22.94
CA THR A 1078 34.75 -28.39 24.13
C THR A 1078 35.40 -29.76 24.25
N LYS A 1079 35.91 -30.07 25.44
CA LYS A 1079 36.43 -31.39 25.78
C LYS A 1079 35.28 -32.32 26.20
N VAL A 1080 35.31 -33.56 25.75
CA VAL A 1080 34.40 -34.63 26.17
C VAL A 1080 35.16 -35.88 26.55
N HIS A 1081 34.86 -36.43 27.72
CA HIS A 1081 35.48 -37.64 28.23
C HIS A 1081 34.62 -38.85 27.87
N VAL A 1082 35.22 -39.85 27.20
CA VAL A 1082 34.58 -41.13 26.91
C VAL A 1082 35.29 -42.23 27.70
N GLU A 1083 34.58 -42.81 28.68
CA GLU A 1083 35.12 -43.85 29.55
C GLU A 1083 34.66 -45.25 29.11
N VAL A 1084 35.61 -46.19 28.99
CA VAL A 1084 35.36 -47.62 28.73
C VAL A 1084 35.71 -48.42 29.98
N THR A 1085 34.72 -48.99 30.68
CA THR A 1085 34.92 -49.60 32.01
C THR A 1085 35.66 -50.95 31.99
N ASN A 1086 35.45 -51.79 30.97
CA ASN A 1086 36.11 -53.09 30.82
C ASN A 1086 36.83 -53.18 29.45
N ASP A 1087 37.89 -52.40 29.29
CA ASP A 1087 38.69 -52.28 28.06
C ASP A 1087 39.54 -53.53 27.74
N ASN A 1088 39.73 -54.45 28.71
CA ASN A 1088 40.54 -55.66 28.58
C ASN A 1088 39.74 -56.97 28.41
N LEU A 1089 38.40 -56.93 28.33
CA LEU A 1089 37.57 -58.13 28.23
C LEU A 1089 37.63 -58.74 26.81
N GLU A 1090 38.14 -59.97 26.70
CA GLU A 1090 38.29 -60.71 25.44
C GLU A 1090 37.57 -62.08 25.55
N VAL A 1091 36.53 -62.25 24.74
CA VAL A 1091 35.76 -63.50 24.65
C VAL A 1091 36.12 -64.20 23.34
N MET A 1092 36.87 -65.30 23.42
CA MET A 1092 37.19 -66.11 22.24
C MET A 1092 35.93 -66.76 21.69
N ASN A 1093 35.78 -66.83 20.37
CA ASN A 1093 34.58 -67.39 19.72
C ASN A 1093 34.82 -68.79 19.12
N THR A 1094 35.98 -69.40 19.35
CA THR A 1094 36.37 -70.70 18.79
C THR A 1094 37.15 -71.53 19.82
N MET A 1095 36.91 -72.84 19.87
CA MET A 1095 37.69 -73.80 20.67
C MET A 1095 37.94 -75.10 19.90
N THR A 1096 39.05 -75.77 20.21
CA THR A 1096 39.51 -77.03 19.56
C THR A 1096 39.94 -78.05 20.62
N PRO A 1097 39.00 -78.70 21.34
CA PRO A 1097 39.33 -79.72 22.35
C PRO A 1097 39.85 -81.02 21.69
N ASN A 1098 41.13 -81.02 21.29
CA ASN A 1098 41.84 -82.12 20.61
C ASN A 1098 43.00 -82.70 21.46
N GLY A 1099 43.29 -82.10 22.62
CA GLY A 1099 44.32 -82.54 23.57
C GLY A 1099 45.74 -82.09 23.25
N ASP A 1100 45.93 -81.11 22.36
CA ASP A 1100 47.24 -80.57 21.99
C ASP A 1100 47.76 -79.46 22.94
N GLY A 1101 46.96 -79.07 23.93
CA GLY A 1101 47.24 -78.02 24.90
C GLY A 1101 46.87 -76.61 24.42
N LEU A 1102 46.35 -76.45 23.20
CA LEU A 1102 45.99 -75.17 22.57
C LEU A 1102 44.48 -75.10 22.33
N ASN A 1103 43.81 -74.10 22.92
CA ASN A 1103 42.36 -73.90 22.79
C ASN A 1103 41.49 -75.12 23.18
N ASP A 1104 42.05 -76.04 23.98
CA ASP A 1104 41.34 -77.21 24.52
C ASP A 1104 40.19 -76.83 25.46
N THR A 1105 40.26 -75.63 26.03
CA THR A 1105 39.21 -75.06 26.86
C THR A 1105 38.84 -73.66 26.39
N TRP A 1106 37.59 -73.26 26.62
CA TRP A 1106 37.11 -71.94 26.27
C TRP A 1106 37.59 -70.90 27.29
N VAL A 1107 38.62 -70.15 26.93
CA VAL A 1107 39.21 -69.12 27.80
C VAL A 1107 38.57 -67.77 27.51
N ILE A 1108 38.10 -67.11 28.58
CA ILE A 1108 37.65 -65.71 28.56
C ILE A 1108 38.65 -64.90 29.37
N LYS A 1109 39.28 -63.89 28.76
CA LYS A 1109 40.29 -63.04 29.42
C LYS A 1109 39.67 -61.71 29.83
N GLY A 1110 40.24 -61.07 30.85
CA GLY A 1110 39.81 -59.74 31.30
C GLY A 1110 38.46 -59.70 32.01
N LEU A 1111 38.02 -60.83 32.59
CA LEU A 1111 36.88 -60.85 33.51
C LEU A 1111 37.23 -60.06 34.79
N PRO A 1112 36.36 -59.15 35.28
CA PRO A 1112 36.61 -58.41 36.52
C PRO A 1112 36.87 -59.35 37.71
N GLU A 1113 37.77 -58.98 38.62
CA GLU A 1113 38.14 -59.82 39.78
C GLU A 1113 37.02 -60.00 40.84
N HIS A 1114 35.90 -59.27 40.69
CA HIS A 1114 34.76 -59.33 41.60
C HIS A 1114 33.86 -60.55 41.31
N SER A 1115 33.51 -61.27 42.37
CA SER A 1115 33.28 -62.72 42.40
C SER A 1115 31.88 -63.23 42.01
N ASP A 1116 31.07 -62.54 41.20
CA ASP A 1116 29.66 -62.93 41.01
C ASP A 1116 29.10 -62.78 39.58
N TYR A 1117 29.87 -63.15 38.56
CA TYR A 1117 29.37 -63.26 37.18
C TYR A 1117 28.73 -64.63 36.90
N ASN A 1118 27.84 -64.69 35.90
CA ASN A 1118 27.18 -65.90 35.45
C ASN A 1118 27.40 -66.11 33.94
N ILE A 1119 28.10 -67.19 33.59
CA ILE A 1119 28.43 -67.59 32.22
C ILE A 1119 27.61 -68.84 31.89
N LYS A 1120 26.82 -68.77 30.82
CA LYS A 1120 26.00 -69.88 30.32
C LYS A 1120 26.33 -70.19 28.87
N LEU A 1121 26.29 -71.47 28.52
CA LEU A 1121 26.49 -71.99 27.17
C LEU A 1121 25.34 -72.91 26.80
N TYR A 1122 24.77 -72.70 25.64
CA TYR A 1122 23.58 -73.39 25.14
C TYR A 1122 23.85 -74.06 23.80
N THR A 1123 23.23 -75.21 23.54
CA THR A 1123 23.13 -75.77 22.20
C THR A 1123 22.27 -74.87 21.30
N ARG A 1124 22.31 -75.10 19.99
CA ARG A 1124 21.37 -74.48 19.03
C ARG A 1124 19.89 -74.74 19.36
N SER A 1125 19.55 -75.83 20.04
CA SER A 1125 18.19 -76.14 20.49
C SER A 1125 17.81 -75.49 21.83
N GLY A 1126 18.69 -74.67 22.41
CA GLY A 1126 18.45 -73.96 23.68
C GLY A 1126 18.74 -74.79 24.94
N GLN A 1127 19.35 -75.97 24.81
CA GLN A 1127 19.73 -76.79 25.95
C GLN A 1127 20.99 -76.22 26.61
N LEU A 1128 20.94 -75.93 27.92
CA LEU A 1128 22.10 -75.52 28.70
C LEU A 1128 23.11 -76.67 28.81
N VAL A 1129 24.32 -76.47 28.29
CA VAL A 1129 25.41 -77.47 28.29
C VAL A 1129 26.55 -77.10 29.22
N TYR A 1130 26.66 -75.83 29.61
CA TYR A 1130 27.64 -75.40 30.60
C TYR A 1130 27.13 -74.14 31.32
N GLU A 1131 27.36 -74.08 32.64
CA GLU A 1131 27.09 -72.93 33.48
C GLU A 1131 28.24 -72.75 34.47
N SER A 1132 28.68 -71.51 34.64
CA SER A 1132 29.67 -71.10 35.63
C SER A 1132 29.15 -69.88 36.36
N ILE A 1133 29.02 -69.98 37.69
CA ILE A 1133 28.53 -68.91 38.56
C ILE A 1133 29.65 -68.55 39.53
N GLY A 1134 29.94 -67.26 39.67
CA GLY A 1134 31.08 -66.77 40.41
C GLY A 1134 32.38 -66.92 39.60
N LYS A 1135 33.53 -67.08 40.28
CA LYS A 1135 34.86 -67.05 39.63
C LYS A 1135 35.00 -68.12 38.52
N TYR A 1136 35.49 -67.74 37.33
CA TYR A 1136 35.69 -68.60 36.15
C TYR A 1136 36.90 -69.52 36.31
N THR A 1137 36.85 -70.41 37.30
CA THR A 1137 37.98 -71.31 37.65
C THR A 1137 38.00 -72.61 36.87
N LYS A 1138 36.88 -72.98 36.22
CA LYS A 1138 36.74 -74.19 35.42
C LYS A 1138 36.24 -73.85 34.02
N PRO A 1139 37.13 -73.45 33.09
CA PRO A 1139 36.78 -73.20 31.71
C PRO A 1139 36.03 -74.38 31.06
N PHE A 1140 35.13 -74.09 30.13
CA PHE A 1140 34.40 -75.12 29.39
C PHE A 1140 35.36 -75.93 28.49
N ASP A 1141 35.37 -77.24 28.64
CA ASP A 1141 36.31 -78.19 28.00
C ASP A 1141 35.71 -78.92 26.79
N GLY A 1142 34.51 -78.52 26.35
CA GLY A 1142 33.83 -79.16 25.22
C GLY A 1142 33.15 -80.49 25.57
N ASN A 1143 33.01 -80.81 26.87
CA ASN A 1143 32.30 -82.00 27.35
C ASN A 1143 31.00 -81.64 28.08
N PHE A 1144 29.99 -82.48 27.96
CA PHE A 1144 28.74 -82.38 28.73
C PHE A 1144 28.39 -83.74 29.33
N ARG A 1145 28.28 -83.80 30.66
CA ARG A 1145 28.00 -85.03 31.44
C ARG A 1145 28.98 -86.17 31.13
N GLY A 1146 30.26 -85.84 30.97
CA GLY A 1146 31.34 -86.80 30.70
C GLY A 1146 31.36 -87.35 29.27
N LYS A 1147 30.56 -86.77 28.35
CA LYS A 1147 30.60 -87.10 26.91
C LYS A 1147 31.04 -85.89 26.10
N GLU A 1148 31.76 -86.18 25.03
CA GLU A 1148 32.19 -85.20 24.04
C GLU A 1148 30.98 -84.57 23.34
N LEU A 1149 30.94 -83.24 23.30
CA LEU A 1149 29.93 -82.52 22.55
C LEU A 1149 30.30 -82.48 21.05
N PRO A 1150 29.31 -82.59 20.14
CA PRO A 1150 29.54 -82.51 18.70
C PRO A 1150 30.18 -81.19 18.28
N ALA A 1151 31.01 -81.24 17.24
CA ALA A 1151 31.47 -80.04 16.53
C ALA A 1151 30.27 -79.24 16.02
N GLY A 1152 30.28 -77.93 16.25
CA GLY A 1152 29.14 -77.07 15.96
C GLY A 1152 29.17 -75.76 16.72
N VAL A 1153 28.13 -74.95 16.51
CA VAL A 1153 27.99 -73.63 17.12
C VAL A 1153 27.12 -73.71 18.38
N TYR A 1154 27.66 -73.20 19.48
CA TYR A 1154 27.01 -73.05 20.77
C TYR A 1154 26.81 -71.55 21.04
N TYR A 1155 25.76 -71.19 21.76
CA TYR A 1155 25.47 -69.80 22.10
C TYR A 1155 25.80 -69.53 23.55
N PHE A 1156 26.58 -68.48 23.83
CA PHE A 1156 26.90 -68.10 25.19
C PHE A 1156 26.15 -66.85 25.63
N LYS A 1157 25.92 -66.75 26.93
CA LYS A 1157 25.45 -65.56 27.64
C LYS A 1157 26.33 -65.34 28.86
N ILE A 1158 26.98 -64.20 28.95
CA ILE A 1158 27.86 -63.80 30.05
C ILE A 1158 27.20 -62.60 30.74
N ASP A 1159 26.74 -62.81 31.97
CA ASP A 1159 26.20 -61.76 32.83
C ASP A 1159 27.28 -61.38 33.85
N LEU A 1160 27.86 -60.18 33.72
CA LEU A 1160 28.89 -59.71 34.64
C LEU A 1160 28.31 -59.21 35.98
N ARG A 1161 26.98 -59.18 36.15
CA ARG A 1161 26.25 -58.61 37.31
C ARG A 1161 26.68 -57.18 37.72
N ALA A 1162 27.40 -56.48 36.85
CA ALA A 1162 27.63 -55.04 36.93
C ALA A 1162 26.41 -54.29 36.34
N ASP A 1163 26.40 -52.95 36.38
CA ASP A 1163 25.39 -52.09 35.70
C ASP A 1163 25.42 -52.21 34.14
N CYS A 1164 25.88 -53.33 33.61
CA CYS A 1164 26.07 -53.63 32.20
C CYS A 1164 25.11 -54.73 31.75
N ASN A 1165 24.57 -54.60 30.54
CA ASN A 1165 23.74 -55.66 29.96
C ASN A 1165 24.55 -56.96 29.74
N PRO A 1166 23.91 -58.15 29.84
CA PRO A 1166 24.58 -59.41 29.58
C PRO A 1166 25.12 -59.48 28.14
N LEU A 1167 26.37 -59.92 28.00
CA LEU A 1167 27.02 -60.17 26.72
C LEU A 1167 26.49 -61.48 26.13
N GLY A 1168 26.21 -61.49 24.83
CA GLY A 1168 25.76 -62.68 24.11
C GLY A 1168 26.58 -62.88 22.83
N GLY A 1169 26.84 -64.12 22.47
CA GLY A 1169 27.57 -64.46 21.25
C GLY A 1169 27.57 -65.95 20.97
N SER A 1170 28.41 -66.37 20.03
CA SER A 1170 28.55 -67.77 19.63
C SER A 1170 29.97 -68.29 19.87
N LEU A 1171 30.07 -69.52 20.36
CA LEU A 1171 31.29 -70.31 20.47
C LEU A 1171 31.23 -71.45 19.46
N THR A 1172 32.18 -71.48 18.54
CA THR A 1172 32.36 -72.57 17.57
C THR A 1172 33.27 -73.63 18.18
N LEU A 1173 32.74 -74.83 18.39
CA LEU A 1173 33.52 -75.98 18.80
C LEU A 1173 33.92 -76.77 17.56
N LEU A 1174 35.23 -76.93 17.34
CA LEU A 1174 35.83 -77.69 16.25
C LEU A 1174 36.55 -78.90 16.87
N ARG A 1175 36.49 -80.06 16.22
CA ARG A 1175 37.21 -81.27 16.63
C ARG A 1175 37.87 -81.91 15.42
#